data_AF-A0A445GDG1-F1
#
_entry.id   AF-A0A445GDG1-F1
#
_cell.length_a   1.000
_cell.length_b   1.000
_cell.length_c   1.000
_cell.angle_alpha   90.00
_cell.angle_beta   90.00
_cell.angle_gamma   90.00
#
_symmetry.space_group_name_H-M   'P 1'
#
loop_
_entity.id
_entity.type
_entity.pdbx_description
1 polymer ?
#
loop_
_entity_poly.entity_id
_entity_poly.type
_entity_poly.pdbx_seq_one_letter_code
_entity_poly.pdbx_strand_id
1 'polypeptide(L)'
;MEQFRQLGEALGGLKSVMVFRESIQINHRQCCLLLDVFTFAYECIADEIIQNLKFEEKNGKWKILEQPLREIHKIFREGEAYIRHCMETKDWWAKSIVMSHNNDCVEFHIHNLLCCMPVVIEAIESAGETSGWDQEEMQRKRLINSDKYRKEYRDMRLFQWKFGKQYLITQDFCRRYDTVWKEDRWFLYNKIHEKKVEGISKYEKKLIDLLLRNLERSESLVGKLLPSSILVGSKDYQVRRRMGNASQYKEISWLGESFVIRHFSGDIEALEPEIIELLSLSHPNIMDSLCGFTDEEKKECFLVMELMSKTLSTHIKEIHGPRKRIPFLLHVAIDLMLQIARGMEYLHSKKVYHGELNPSSILVRPRGTSQEGYLHAKVMGFGLTSVKDLTQKGNTNQNGTPPFIWYSPEVLEEQDHSGGEANSKYTEKSDVYSFGMVCFELLTGKVPFEDSHLQGEKMSRNIRAGERPLFPPNSPKYVINLTKRCWHIDPHQRPSFATICRVLRYIKRFLALNPGYSNQPEPPVPPVDYCDIESVLLRKFPSWGGSESPSVPITPFQMFAYQAIEREKVSTGCKDNSESGSDASACGDELVTSGDEPFPSTVERKSLLGHDILNRRIQLTRKSLDLKLTKQPGTPKGRLARPPQMSPRTRTLRITSDNHMISSPRAIRRVSPGHVSDSELS
;
A
#
# COMPACT_ATOMS: atom_id res chain seq x y z
N MET A 1 -14.04 -14.13 -20.97
CA MET A 1 -13.89 -15.59 -20.86
C MET A 1 -12.43 -16.02 -20.66
N GLU A 2 -11.49 -15.68 -21.55
CA GLU A 2 -10.11 -16.21 -21.47
C GLU A 2 -9.41 -15.98 -20.11
N GLN A 3 -9.51 -14.79 -19.52
CA GLN A 3 -8.95 -14.52 -18.18
C GLN A 3 -9.57 -15.42 -17.07
N PHE A 4 -10.85 -15.79 -17.19
CA PHE A 4 -11.51 -16.72 -16.27
C PHE A 4 -11.05 -18.18 -16.48
N ARG A 5 -10.78 -18.57 -17.74
CA ARG A 5 -10.16 -19.86 -18.08
C ARG A 5 -8.77 -19.97 -17.45
N GLN A 6 -7.94 -18.93 -17.59
CA GLN A 6 -6.60 -18.86 -16.98
C GLN A 6 -6.65 -18.88 -15.44
N LEU A 7 -7.67 -18.26 -14.84
CA LEU A 7 -7.90 -18.36 -13.40
C LEU A 7 -8.17 -19.82 -12.96
N GLY A 8 -8.98 -20.55 -13.73
CA GLY A 8 -9.21 -21.98 -13.53
C GLY A 8 -7.95 -22.83 -13.70
N GLU A 9 -7.09 -22.51 -14.69
CA GLU A 9 -5.78 -23.16 -14.86
C GLU A 9 -4.85 -22.92 -13.67
N ALA A 10 -4.79 -21.68 -13.17
CA ALA A 10 -3.98 -21.34 -12.00
C ALA A 10 -4.49 -22.04 -10.73
N LEU A 11 -5.81 -22.15 -10.54
CA LEU A 11 -6.40 -22.92 -9.44
C LEU A 11 -6.15 -24.43 -9.59
N GLY A 12 -6.18 -24.95 -10.82
CA GLY A 12 -5.82 -26.35 -11.11
C GLY A 12 -4.35 -26.65 -10.79
N GLY A 13 -3.44 -25.73 -11.12
CA GLY A 13 -2.03 -25.78 -10.72
C GLY A 13 -1.85 -25.74 -9.20
N LEU A 14 -2.58 -24.87 -8.51
CA LEU A 14 -2.57 -24.80 -7.04
C LEU A 14 -3.06 -26.11 -6.41
N LYS A 15 -4.16 -26.68 -6.92
CA LYS A 15 -4.72 -27.97 -6.47
C LYS A 15 -3.74 -29.13 -6.70
N SER A 16 -3.02 -29.16 -7.84
CA SER A 16 -2.04 -30.22 -8.11
C SER A 16 -0.80 -30.12 -7.22
N VAL A 17 -0.31 -28.92 -6.93
CA VAL A 17 0.75 -28.66 -5.95
C VAL A 17 0.33 -29.13 -4.55
N MET A 18 -0.91 -28.80 -4.13
CA MET A 18 -1.47 -29.16 -2.83
C MET A 18 -1.86 -30.64 -2.66
N VAL A 19 -1.71 -31.50 -3.68
CA VAL A 19 -1.81 -32.97 -3.51
C VAL A 19 -0.78 -33.46 -2.49
N PHE A 20 0.42 -32.87 -2.48
CA PHE A 20 1.48 -33.20 -1.54
C PHE A 20 1.50 -32.30 -0.29
N ARG A 21 0.36 -31.72 0.12
CA ARG A 21 0.27 -30.80 1.28
C ARG A 21 0.88 -31.36 2.57
N GLU A 22 0.84 -32.69 2.77
CA GLU A 22 1.42 -33.34 3.95
C GLU A 22 2.96 -33.22 4.01
N SER A 23 3.62 -32.84 2.90
CA SER A 23 5.04 -32.48 2.87
C SER A 23 5.34 -31.06 3.39
N ILE A 24 4.32 -30.21 3.54
CA ILE A 24 4.45 -28.84 4.05
C ILE A 24 4.70 -28.90 5.54
N GLN A 25 5.96 -28.70 5.93
CA GLN A 25 6.39 -28.83 7.32
C GLN A 25 6.10 -27.60 8.20
N ILE A 26 5.84 -26.44 7.58
CA ILE A 26 5.64 -25.14 8.21
C ILE A 26 4.59 -24.38 7.38
N ASN A 27 3.67 -23.65 8.02
CA ASN A 27 2.55 -22.94 7.39
C ASN A 27 1.56 -23.84 6.62
N HIS A 28 1.34 -25.08 7.08
CA HIS A 28 0.43 -26.03 6.44
C HIS A 28 -1.04 -25.58 6.52
N ARG A 29 -1.50 -25.07 7.66
CA ARG A 29 -2.87 -24.57 7.83
C ARG A 29 -3.10 -23.32 6.98
N GLN A 30 -2.10 -22.43 6.93
CA GLN A 30 -2.10 -21.26 6.05
C GLN A 30 -2.20 -21.64 4.57
N CYS A 31 -1.46 -22.65 4.10
CA CYS A 31 -1.56 -23.12 2.71
C CYS A 31 -2.94 -23.76 2.40
N CYS A 32 -3.48 -24.55 3.32
CA CYS A 32 -4.82 -25.12 3.18
C CYS A 32 -5.92 -24.05 3.14
N LEU A 33 -5.86 -23.04 4.03
CA LEU A 33 -6.78 -21.90 4.01
C LEU A 33 -6.71 -21.14 2.68
N LEU A 34 -5.50 -20.89 2.16
CA LEU A 34 -5.34 -20.17 0.90
C LEU A 34 -5.99 -20.92 -0.28
N LEU A 35 -5.82 -22.25 -0.32
CA LEU A 35 -6.47 -23.11 -1.31
C LEU A 35 -8.01 -23.10 -1.20
N ASP A 36 -8.55 -23.20 0.01
CA ASP A 36 -9.99 -23.19 0.25
C ASP A 36 -10.62 -21.86 -0.18
N VAL A 37 -10.01 -20.75 0.22
CA VAL A 37 -10.49 -19.39 -0.09
C VAL A 37 -10.39 -19.12 -1.60
N PHE A 38 -9.31 -19.54 -2.27
CA PHE A 38 -9.17 -19.39 -3.72
C PHE A 38 -10.14 -20.29 -4.49
N THR A 39 -10.43 -21.49 -3.98
CA THR A 39 -11.45 -22.38 -4.56
C THR A 39 -12.84 -21.74 -4.44
N PHE A 40 -13.22 -21.29 -3.25
CA PHE A 40 -14.52 -20.64 -3.01
C PHE A 40 -14.66 -19.30 -3.76
N ALA A 41 -13.57 -18.55 -3.93
CA ALA A 41 -13.55 -17.34 -4.75
C ALA A 41 -13.82 -17.64 -6.23
N TYR A 42 -13.19 -18.67 -6.78
CA TYR A 42 -13.44 -19.11 -8.16
C TYR A 42 -14.89 -19.57 -8.35
N GLU A 43 -15.43 -20.34 -7.41
CA GLU A 43 -16.83 -20.80 -7.41
C GLU A 43 -17.81 -19.61 -7.34
N CYS A 44 -17.60 -18.65 -6.42
CA CYS A 44 -18.42 -17.44 -6.34
C CYS A 44 -18.38 -16.62 -7.65
N ILE A 45 -17.19 -16.45 -8.27
CA ILE A 45 -17.07 -15.75 -9.55
C ILE A 45 -17.78 -16.52 -10.68
N ALA A 46 -17.73 -17.85 -10.67
CA ALA A 46 -18.44 -18.70 -11.62
C ALA A 46 -19.96 -18.50 -11.51
N ASP A 47 -20.50 -18.61 -10.30
CA ASP A 47 -21.93 -18.45 -10.01
C ASP A 47 -22.44 -17.06 -10.44
N GLU A 48 -21.69 -16.00 -10.13
CA GLU A 48 -22.04 -14.63 -10.50
C GLU A 48 -22.00 -14.41 -12.02
N ILE A 49 -21.03 -15.00 -12.73
CA ILE A 49 -20.99 -14.99 -14.20
C ILE A 49 -22.22 -15.71 -14.77
N ILE A 50 -22.57 -16.88 -14.23
CA ILE A 50 -23.71 -17.70 -14.70
C ILE A 50 -25.06 -17.00 -14.43
N GLN A 51 -25.21 -16.33 -13.28
CA GLN A 51 -26.46 -15.67 -12.91
C GLN A 51 -26.70 -14.34 -13.64
N ASN A 52 -25.64 -13.59 -13.94
CA ASN A 52 -25.78 -12.21 -14.46
C ASN A 52 -25.57 -12.09 -15.98
N LEU A 53 -24.75 -12.97 -16.60
CA LEU A 53 -24.23 -12.78 -17.96
C LEU A 53 -24.67 -13.86 -18.94
N LYS A 54 -24.85 -13.46 -20.21
CA LYS A 54 -25.13 -14.38 -21.32
C LYS A 54 -23.82 -14.77 -22.03
N PHE A 55 -23.60 -16.06 -22.28
CA PHE A 55 -22.32 -16.61 -22.77
C PHE A 55 -22.05 -16.24 -24.23
N GLU A 56 -23.10 -16.02 -25.02
CA GLU A 56 -23.05 -15.58 -26.41
C GLU A 56 -22.36 -14.22 -26.54
N GLU A 57 -22.46 -13.37 -25.51
CA GLU A 57 -21.96 -11.99 -25.49
C GLU A 57 -20.48 -11.88 -25.05
N LYS A 58 -19.80 -13.02 -24.84
CA LYS A 58 -18.44 -13.14 -24.29
C LYS A 58 -17.34 -12.35 -25.01
N ASN A 59 -17.55 -12.02 -26.29
CA ASN A 59 -16.60 -11.28 -27.13
C ASN A 59 -16.85 -9.76 -27.14
N GLY A 60 -17.99 -9.30 -26.61
CA GLY A 60 -18.40 -7.88 -26.61
C GLY A 60 -18.54 -7.32 -25.21
N LYS A 61 -19.69 -7.55 -24.57
CA LYS A 61 -20.08 -6.91 -23.29
C LYS A 61 -19.19 -7.31 -22.10
N TRP A 62 -18.52 -8.47 -22.19
CA TRP A 62 -17.62 -8.98 -21.16
C TRP A 62 -16.26 -8.26 -21.10
N LYS A 63 -15.99 -7.27 -21.97
CA LYS A 63 -14.68 -6.58 -22.04
C LYS A 63 -14.28 -5.90 -20.71
N ILE A 64 -15.25 -5.38 -19.94
CA ILE A 64 -15.00 -4.77 -18.62
C ILE A 64 -14.44 -5.76 -17.58
N LEU A 65 -14.66 -7.07 -17.77
CA LEU A 65 -14.18 -8.12 -16.88
C LEU A 65 -12.69 -8.42 -17.05
N GLU A 66 -12.07 -8.00 -18.16
CA GLU A 66 -10.72 -8.46 -18.53
C GLU A 66 -9.67 -8.08 -17.48
N GLN A 67 -9.60 -6.81 -17.10
CA GLN A 67 -8.59 -6.32 -16.15
C GLN A 67 -8.86 -6.76 -14.70
N PRO A 68 -10.11 -6.74 -14.17
CA PRO A 68 -10.42 -7.28 -12.86
C PRO A 68 -10.11 -8.79 -12.73
N LEU A 69 -10.44 -9.61 -13.74
CA LEU A 69 -10.10 -11.03 -13.74
C LEU A 69 -8.58 -11.28 -13.87
N ARG A 70 -7.87 -10.44 -14.64
CA ARG A 70 -6.40 -10.49 -14.74
C ARG A 70 -5.73 -10.23 -13.37
N GLU A 71 -6.26 -9.30 -12.58
CA GLU A 71 -5.75 -9.00 -11.24
C GLU A 71 -5.99 -10.18 -10.27
N ILE A 72 -7.16 -10.83 -10.30
CA ILE A 72 -7.39 -12.06 -9.50
C ILE A 72 -6.48 -13.20 -9.99
N HIS A 73 -6.31 -13.39 -11.30
CA HIS A 73 -5.38 -14.39 -11.83
C HIS A 73 -3.94 -14.13 -11.33
N LYS A 74 -3.47 -12.87 -11.32
CA LYS A 74 -2.18 -12.50 -10.71
C LYS A 74 -2.10 -12.88 -9.24
N ILE A 75 -3.14 -12.58 -8.44
CA ILE A 75 -3.21 -12.95 -7.02
C ILE A 75 -3.16 -14.48 -6.83
N PHE A 76 -3.82 -15.25 -7.68
CA PHE A 76 -3.75 -16.71 -7.66
C PHE A 76 -2.34 -17.23 -7.95
N ARG A 77 -1.64 -16.64 -8.92
CA ARG A 77 -0.24 -16.97 -9.23
C ARG A 77 0.73 -16.54 -8.13
N GLU A 78 0.49 -15.42 -7.45
CA GLU A 78 1.24 -14.99 -6.26
C GLU A 78 1.05 -15.98 -5.09
N GLY A 79 -0.19 -16.41 -4.82
CA GLY A 79 -0.47 -17.43 -3.80
C GLY A 79 0.09 -18.82 -4.13
N GLU A 80 0.09 -19.20 -5.41
CA GLU A 80 0.74 -20.43 -5.88
C GLU A 80 2.28 -20.38 -5.70
N ALA A 81 2.90 -19.21 -5.87
CA ALA A 81 4.32 -19.02 -5.56
C ALA A 81 4.60 -19.14 -4.06
N TYR A 82 3.74 -18.59 -3.20
CA TYR A 82 3.82 -18.76 -1.74
C TYR A 82 3.71 -20.23 -1.33
N ILE A 83 2.71 -20.98 -1.80
CA ILE A 83 2.57 -22.41 -1.47
C ILE A 83 3.80 -23.20 -1.93
N ARG A 84 4.34 -22.93 -3.14
CA ARG A 84 5.60 -23.58 -3.58
C ARG A 84 6.74 -23.29 -2.62
N HIS A 85 6.91 -22.05 -2.17
CA HIS A 85 7.94 -21.71 -1.18
C HIS A 85 7.73 -22.45 0.16
N CYS A 86 6.48 -22.56 0.63
CA CYS A 86 6.10 -23.39 1.78
C CYS A 86 6.43 -24.90 1.59
N MET A 87 6.51 -25.37 0.34
CA MET A 87 6.89 -26.76 -0.02
C MET A 87 8.38 -26.97 -0.30
N GLU A 88 9.16 -25.93 -0.59
CA GLU A 88 10.60 -26.05 -0.93
C GLU A 88 11.38 -26.85 0.13
N THR A 89 12.15 -27.84 -0.32
CA THR A 89 13.00 -28.72 0.51
C THR A 89 14.33 -28.05 0.87
N LYS A 90 14.24 -26.84 1.44
CA LYS A 90 15.36 -26.09 2.03
C LYS A 90 15.68 -26.62 3.42
N ASP A 91 16.79 -26.15 4.00
CA ASP A 91 17.13 -26.46 5.40
C ASP A 91 15.97 -26.09 6.34
N TRP A 92 15.60 -27.03 7.21
CA TRP A 92 14.41 -26.88 8.05
C TRP A 92 14.58 -25.82 9.14
N TRP A 93 15.80 -25.60 9.64
CA TRP A 93 16.08 -24.54 10.61
C TRP A 93 16.01 -23.17 9.96
N ALA A 94 16.66 -23.00 8.80
CA ALA A 94 16.58 -21.76 8.01
C ALA A 94 15.12 -21.39 7.68
N LYS A 95 14.35 -22.37 7.23
CA LYS A 95 12.93 -22.21 6.90
C LYS A 95 12.09 -21.88 8.14
N SER A 96 12.37 -22.52 9.28
CA SER A 96 11.70 -22.21 10.55
C SER A 96 11.98 -20.78 11.00
N ILE A 97 13.21 -20.29 10.87
CA ILE A 97 13.56 -18.90 11.22
C ILE A 97 12.78 -17.92 10.35
N VAL A 98 12.81 -18.08 9.02
CA VAL A 98 12.10 -17.21 8.06
C VAL A 98 10.58 -17.23 8.27
N MET A 99 9.99 -18.40 8.53
CA MET A 99 8.54 -18.58 8.52
C MET A 99 7.86 -18.50 9.90
N SER A 100 8.60 -18.54 11.01
CA SER A 100 8.09 -18.56 12.39
C SER A 100 7.14 -17.41 12.77
N HIS A 101 7.29 -16.25 12.14
CA HIS A 101 6.41 -15.08 12.32
C HIS A 101 5.51 -14.80 11.10
N ASN A 102 5.69 -15.51 9.99
CA ASN A 102 5.06 -15.21 8.70
C ASN A 102 3.53 -15.33 8.73
N ASN A 103 2.86 -14.22 8.42
CA ASN A 103 1.40 -14.07 8.30
C ASN A 103 0.95 -13.69 6.88
N ASP A 104 1.82 -13.84 5.87
CA ASP A 104 1.60 -13.39 4.49
C ASP A 104 0.35 -14.00 3.85
N CYS A 105 -0.07 -15.21 4.25
CA CYS A 105 -1.30 -15.81 3.75
C CYS A 105 -2.51 -14.89 3.96
N VAL A 106 -2.70 -14.40 5.19
CA VAL A 106 -3.83 -13.52 5.54
C VAL A 106 -3.51 -12.08 5.15
N GLU A 107 -2.37 -11.57 5.60
CA GLU A 107 -2.03 -10.15 5.48
C GLU A 107 -1.63 -9.74 4.07
N PHE A 108 -1.15 -10.64 3.20
CA PHE A 108 -0.79 -10.29 1.82
C PHE A 108 -1.75 -10.95 0.80
N HIS A 109 -1.84 -12.28 0.75
CA HIS A 109 -2.55 -12.96 -0.32
C HIS A 109 -4.08 -12.83 -0.21
N ILE A 110 -4.65 -13.15 0.95
CA ILE A 110 -6.09 -13.00 1.21
C ILE A 110 -6.48 -11.51 1.22
N HIS A 111 -5.66 -10.62 1.81
CA HIS A 111 -5.89 -9.17 1.72
C HIS A 111 -6.03 -8.68 0.27
N ASN A 112 -5.09 -9.04 -0.60
CA ASN A 112 -5.16 -8.67 -2.02
C ASN A 112 -6.40 -9.24 -2.71
N LEU A 113 -6.80 -10.48 -2.39
CA LEU A 113 -8.02 -11.09 -2.91
C LEU A 113 -9.29 -10.35 -2.42
N LEU A 114 -9.39 -10.05 -1.12
CA LEU A 114 -10.50 -9.28 -0.56
C LEU A 114 -10.57 -7.83 -1.08
N CYS A 115 -9.43 -7.25 -1.49
CA CYS A 115 -9.41 -5.99 -2.24
C CYS A 115 -9.93 -6.15 -3.68
N CYS A 116 -9.74 -7.30 -4.31
CA CYS A 116 -10.06 -7.49 -5.73
C CYS A 116 -11.47 -8.07 -5.98
N MET A 117 -12.00 -8.87 -5.05
CA MET A 117 -13.35 -9.45 -5.16
C MET A 117 -14.43 -8.39 -5.40
N PRO A 118 -14.51 -7.27 -4.66
CA PRO A 118 -15.50 -6.23 -4.94
C PRO A 118 -15.42 -5.66 -6.36
N VAL A 119 -14.21 -5.58 -6.93
CA VAL A 119 -13.98 -5.07 -8.28
C VAL A 119 -14.52 -6.04 -9.33
N VAL A 120 -14.33 -7.35 -9.14
CA VAL A 120 -14.85 -8.37 -10.06
C VAL A 120 -16.37 -8.48 -9.97
N ILE A 121 -16.94 -8.48 -8.76
CA ILE A 121 -18.40 -8.47 -8.56
C ILE A 121 -19.03 -7.25 -9.24
N GLU A 122 -18.49 -6.05 -9.02
CA GLU A 122 -18.97 -4.83 -9.69
C GLU A 122 -18.83 -4.87 -11.22
N ALA A 123 -17.75 -5.46 -11.75
CA ALA A 123 -17.56 -5.59 -13.18
C ALA A 123 -18.58 -6.57 -13.80
N ILE A 124 -18.93 -7.65 -13.08
CA ILE A 124 -19.98 -8.61 -13.46
C ILE A 124 -21.35 -7.94 -13.43
N GLU A 125 -21.67 -7.20 -12.36
CA GLU A 125 -22.91 -6.41 -12.24
C GLU A 125 -23.07 -5.43 -13.41
N SER A 126 -22.01 -4.66 -13.70
CA SER A 126 -21.99 -3.65 -14.77
C SER A 126 -22.15 -4.27 -16.16
N ALA A 127 -21.53 -5.43 -16.42
CA ALA A 127 -21.76 -6.20 -17.64
C ALA A 127 -23.18 -6.78 -17.68
N GLY A 128 -23.73 -7.21 -16.54
CA GLY A 128 -25.10 -7.72 -16.40
C GLY A 128 -26.18 -6.69 -16.72
N GLU A 129 -26.03 -5.43 -16.27
CA GLU A 129 -26.94 -4.30 -16.55
C GLU A 129 -27.06 -3.93 -18.05
N THR A 130 -26.14 -4.43 -18.86
CA THR A 130 -26.14 -4.26 -20.33
C THR A 130 -26.34 -5.60 -21.07
N SER A 131 -26.35 -6.73 -20.38
CA SER A 131 -26.42 -8.08 -20.98
C SER A 131 -27.83 -8.43 -21.46
N GLY A 132 -27.92 -9.06 -22.63
CA GLY A 132 -29.18 -9.35 -23.33
C GLY A 132 -29.68 -8.23 -24.25
N TRP A 133 -30.87 -8.45 -24.81
CA TRP A 133 -31.59 -7.52 -25.70
C TRP A 133 -32.92 -7.03 -25.12
N ASP A 134 -33.43 -7.72 -24.09
CA ASP A 134 -34.65 -7.35 -23.38
C ASP A 134 -34.38 -6.15 -22.45
N GLN A 135 -35.14 -5.07 -22.67
CA GLN A 135 -35.02 -3.86 -21.85
C GLN A 135 -35.62 -4.04 -20.46
N GLU A 136 -36.64 -4.89 -20.28
CA GLU A 136 -37.22 -5.16 -18.96
C GLU A 136 -36.22 -5.94 -18.08
N GLU A 137 -35.57 -6.98 -18.62
CA GLU A 137 -34.48 -7.68 -17.93
C GLU A 137 -33.33 -6.73 -17.54
N MET A 138 -32.92 -5.83 -18.44
CA MET A 138 -31.88 -4.84 -18.16
C MET A 138 -32.30 -3.83 -17.07
N GLN A 139 -33.53 -3.31 -17.12
CA GLN A 139 -34.05 -2.41 -16.09
C GLN A 139 -34.17 -3.10 -14.73
N ARG A 140 -34.65 -4.36 -14.71
CA ARG A 140 -34.74 -5.19 -13.51
C ARG A 140 -33.36 -5.42 -12.87
N LYS A 141 -32.33 -5.71 -13.66
CA LYS A 141 -30.95 -5.84 -13.16
C LYS A 141 -30.42 -4.54 -12.56
N ARG A 142 -30.64 -3.39 -13.23
CA ARG A 142 -30.27 -2.07 -12.69
C ARG A 142 -30.97 -1.76 -11.38
N LEU A 143 -32.25 -2.11 -11.23
CA LEU A 143 -33.00 -1.93 -9.99
C LEU A 143 -32.43 -2.80 -8.86
N ILE A 144 -32.16 -4.08 -9.11
CA ILE A 144 -31.54 -4.99 -8.13
C ILE A 144 -30.17 -4.48 -7.68
N ASN A 145 -29.34 -4.01 -8.62
CA ASN A 145 -28.03 -3.45 -8.32
C ASN A 145 -28.15 -2.13 -7.54
N SER A 146 -29.10 -1.25 -7.87
CA SER A 146 -29.40 -0.05 -7.08
C SER A 146 -29.79 -0.41 -5.64
N ASP A 147 -30.66 -1.41 -5.48
CA ASP A 147 -31.15 -1.87 -4.18
C ASP A 147 -30.06 -2.52 -3.31
N LYS A 148 -29.07 -3.15 -3.93
CA LYS A 148 -27.87 -3.67 -3.25
C LYS A 148 -27.10 -2.57 -2.50
N TYR A 149 -27.05 -1.34 -3.01
CA TYR A 149 -26.25 -0.23 -2.43
C TYR A 149 -27.04 0.75 -1.54
N ARG A 150 -28.25 0.35 -1.10
CA ARG A 150 -29.09 1.12 -0.16
C ARG A 150 -28.38 1.40 1.18
N LYS A 151 -28.84 2.46 1.87
CA LYS A 151 -28.27 2.95 3.14
C LYS A 151 -28.33 1.90 4.26
N GLU A 152 -29.34 1.04 4.25
CA GLU A 152 -29.56 -0.05 5.21
C GLU A 152 -28.39 -1.05 5.27
N TYR A 153 -27.73 -1.33 4.14
CA TYR A 153 -26.62 -2.28 4.08
C TYR A 153 -25.26 -1.67 4.43
N ARG A 154 -25.23 -0.41 4.89
CA ARG A 154 -24.03 0.27 5.40
C ARG A 154 -23.80 -0.04 6.88
N ASP A 155 -24.01 -1.30 7.26
CA ASP A 155 -23.64 -1.89 8.54
C ASP A 155 -22.86 -3.19 8.28
N MET A 156 -21.79 -3.42 9.04
CA MET A 156 -20.88 -4.55 8.82
C MET A 156 -21.59 -5.90 9.01
N ARG A 157 -22.51 -6.01 9.99
CA ARG A 157 -23.20 -7.27 10.30
C ARG A 157 -24.28 -7.57 9.26
N LEU A 158 -25.04 -6.56 8.83
CA LEU A 158 -26.02 -6.71 7.75
C LEU A 158 -25.35 -7.00 6.40
N PHE A 159 -24.23 -6.34 6.10
CA PHE A 159 -23.42 -6.62 4.92
C PHE A 159 -22.86 -8.06 4.94
N GLN A 160 -22.29 -8.49 6.07
CA GLN A 160 -21.77 -9.85 6.23
C GLN A 160 -22.88 -10.90 6.13
N TRP A 161 -24.05 -10.66 6.74
CA TRP A 161 -25.18 -11.58 6.68
C TRP A 161 -25.74 -11.72 5.26
N LYS A 162 -25.97 -10.60 4.56
CA LYS A 162 -26.59 -10.62 3.23
C LYS A 162 -25.62 -10.99 2.10
N PHE A 163 -24.38 -10.53 2.16
CA PHE A 163 -23.42 -10.64 1.06
C PHE A 163 -22.12 -11.39 1.43
N GLY A 164 -21.98 -11.91 2.66
CA GLY A 164 -20.71 -12.45 3.14
C GLY A 164 -20.15 -13.65 2.35
N LYS A 165 -21.02 -14.41 1.65
CA LYS A 165 -20.56 -15.42 0.68
C LYS A 165 -19.91 -14.76 -0.54
N GLN A 166 -20.63 -13.86 -1.21
CA GLN A 166 -20.20 -13.12 -2.40
C GLN A 166 -18.86 -12.39 -2.21
N TYR A 167 -18.57 -11.95 -0.98
CA TYR A 167 -17.33 -11.22 -0.63
C TYR A 167 -16.32 -12.03 0.22
N LEU A 168 -16.45 -13.35 0.33
CA LEU A 168 -15.51 -14.26 1.04
C LEU A 168 -15.31 -13.98 2.54
N ILE A 169 -16.28 -13.34 3.20
CA ILE A 169 -16.27 -12.98 4.62
C ILE A 169 -17.34 -13.72 5.42
N THR A 170 -17.57 -15.00 5.10
CA THR A 170 -18.44 -15.87 5.89
C THR A 170 -17.93 -15.97 7.34
N GLN A 171 -18.80 -16.34 8.29
CA GLN A 171 -18.39 -16.45 9.69
C GLN A 171 -17.28 -17.51 9.88
N ASP A 172 -17.28 -18.57 9.07
CA ASP A 172 -16.21 -19.58 9.06
C ASP A 172 -14.88 -18.97 8.61
N PHE A 173 -14.85 -18.35 7.41
CA PHE A 173 -13.63 -17.73 6.90
C PHE A 173 -13.08 -16.66 7.84
N CYS A 174 -13.94 -15.81 8.41
CA CYS A 174 -13.51 -14.79 9.38
C CYS A 174 -12.79 -15.41 10.58
N ARG A 175 -13.35 -16.46 11.19
CA ARG A 175 -12.69 -17.18 12.30
C ARG A 175 -11.36 -17.78 11.85
N ARG A 176 -11.32 -18.42 10.67
CA ARG A 176 -10.10 -19.04 10.14
C ARG A 176 -9.01 -18.01 9.83
N TYR A 177 -9.36 -16.83 9.33
CA TYR A 177 -8.41 -15.72 9.15
C TYR A 177 -7.76 -15.31 10.49
N ASP A 178 -8.52 -15.31 11.59
CA ASP A 178 -8.04 -14.93 12.92
C ASP A 178 -7.26 -16.03 13.69
N THR A 179 -7.44 -17.31 13.34
CA THR A 179 -6.84 -18.46 14.05
C THR A 179 -5.69 -19.14 13.30
N VAL A 180 -5.69 -19.18 11.97
CA VAL A 180 -4.78 -20.02 11.15
C VAL A 180 -3.29 -19.85 11.48
N TRP A 181 -2.86 -18.61 11.72
CA TRP A 181 -1.47 -18.29 12.05
C TRP A 181 -1.07 -18.78 13.45
N LYS A 182 -2.02 -18.76 14.40
CA LYS A 182 -1.82 -19.27 15.77
C LYS A 182 -1.76 -20.80 15.76
N GLU A 183 -2.59 -21.44 14.94
CA GLU A 183 -2.57 -22.89 14.73
C GLU A 183 -1.21 -23.34 14.17
N ASP A 184 -0.73 -22.75 13.07
CA ASP A 184 0.57 -23.12 12.50
C ASP A 184 1.75 -22.81 13.44
N ARG A 185 1.72 -21.72 14.21
CA ARG A 185 2.72 -21.46 15.28
C ARG A 185 2.72 -22.54 16.35
N TRP A 186 1.55 -23.04 16.76
CA TRP A 186 1.44 -24.11 17.74
C TRP A 186 1.94 -25.46 17.19
N PHE A 187 1.65 -25.78 15.92
CA PHE A 187 2.23 -26.96 15.26
C PHE A 187 3.76 -26.86 15.13
N LEU A 188 4.29 -25.70 14.74
CA LEU A 188 5.73 -25.46 14.67
C LEU A 188 6.40 -25.62 16.04
N TYR A 189 5.80 -25.05 17.09
CA TYR A 189 6.25 -25.18 18.47
C TYR A 189 6.35 -26.64 18.92
N ASN A 190 5.29 -27.43 18.74
CA ASN A 190 5.32 -28.86 19.08
C ASN A 190 6.41 -29.62 18.32
N LYS A 191 6.56 -29.34 17.02
CA LYS A 191 7.57 -29.98 16.16
C LYS A 191 9.02 -29.63 16.58
N ILE A 192 9.25 -28.43 17.11
CA ILE A 192 10.53 -28.06 17.71
C ILE A 192 10.78 -28.85 19.01
N HIS A 193 9.74 -29.07 19.82
CA HIS A 193 9.82 -29.92 21.02
C HIS A 193 10.06 -31.40 20.71
N GLU A 194 9.43 -31.96 19.68
CA GLU A 194 9.71 -33.32 19.20
C GLU A 194 11.21 -33.47 18.86
N LYS A 195 11.76 -32.52 18.09
CA LYS A 195 13.19 -32.47 17.75
C LYS A 195 14.12 -32.28 18.94
N LYS A 196 13.62 -31.76 20.07
CA LYS A 196 14.39 -31.63 21.33
C LYS A 196 14.67 -32.98 22.00
N VAL A 197 13.84 -33.98 21.74
CA VAL A 197 13.92 -35.34 22.32
C VAL A 197 14.75 -36.30 21.45
N GLU A 198 14.81 -36.06 20.13
CA GLU A 198 15.71 -36.76 19.21
C GLU A 198 17.19 -36.53 19.58
N GLY A 199 18.12 -37.35 19.05
CA GLY A 199 19.56 -37.29 19.36
C GLY A 199 20.31 -36.10 18.75
N ILE A 200 19.89 -34.87 19.04
CA ILE A 200 20.40 -33.62 18.44
C ILE A 200 21.80 -33.20 18.90
N SER A 201 22.53 -32.56 17.98
CA SER A 201 23.83 -31.95 18.23
C SER A 201 23.77 -30.77 19.20
N LYS A 202 24.93 -30.39 19.76
CA LYS A 202 25.05 -29.20 20.64
C LYS A 202 24.67 -27.90 19.91
N TYR A 203 24.78 -27.85 18.59
CA TYR A 203 24.41 -26.68 17.79
C TYR A 203 22.89 -26.60 17.57
N GLU A 204 22.25 -27.71 17.20
CA GLU A 204 20.79 -27.77 17.04
C GLU A 204 20.06 -27.47 18.35
N LYS A 205 20.60 -27.88 19.50
CA LYS A 205 20.07 -27.46 20.81
C LYS A 205 20.00 -25.94 20.95
N LYS A 206 21.02 -25.19 20.51
CA LYS A 206 20.99 -23.72 20.50
C LYS A 206 19.97 -23.15 19.51
N LEU A 207 19.75 -23.79 18.36
CA LEU A 207 18.74 -23.38 17.38
C LEU A 207 17.31 -23.64 17.89
N ILE A 208 17.10 -24.73 18.64
CA ILE A 208 15.85 -25.00 19.34
C ILE A 208 15.57 -23.92 20.38
N ASP A 209 16.54 -23.63 21.26
CA ASP A 209 16.37 -22.60 22.29
C ASP A 209 16.12 -21.20 21.68
N LEU A 210 16.72 -20.91 20.51
CA LEU A 210 16.45 -19.71 19.71
C LEU A 210 15.00 -19.67 19.19
N LEU A 211 14.56 -20.74 18.52
CA LEU A 211 13.22 -20.78 17.93
C LEU A 211 12.13 -20.84 19.02
N LEU A 212 12.36 -21.55 20.11
CA LEU A 212 11.42 -21.57 21.24
C LEU A 212 11.30 -20.18 21.87
N ARG A 213 12.38 -19.41 22.06
CA ARG A 213 12.26 -18.01 22.52
C ARG A 213 11.48 -17.09 21.56
N ASN A 214 11.63 -17.29 20.25
CA ASN A 214 10.84 -16.55 19.25
C ASN A 214 9.34 -16.96 19.25
N LEU A 215 9.03 -18.18 19.70
CA LEU A 215 7.67 -18.73 19.74
C LEU A 215 6.96 -18.48 21.09
N GLU A 216 7.62 -18.80 22.19
CA GLU A 216 7.23 -18.62 23.60
C GLU A 216 7.43 -17.18 24.04
N ARG A 217 6.44 -16.31 23.78
CA ARG A 217 6.37 -14.99 24.44
C ARG A 217 5.79 -15.13 25.86
N SER A 218 6.38 -16.02 26.66
CA SER A 218 6.15 -16.11 28.10
C SER A 218 6.84 -14.92 28.79
N GLU A 219 6.17 -14.33 29.78
CA GLU A 219 6.74 -13.28 30.64
C GLU A 219 8.04 -13.76 31.35
N SER A 220 8.25 -15.06 31.49
CA SER A 220 9.41 -15.66 32.15
C SER A 220 10.70 -15.76 31.32
N LEU A 221 10.67 -15.44 30.02
CA LEU A 221 11.84 -15.51 29.12
C LEU A 221 12.27 -14.14 28.54
N VAL A 222 11.69 -13.07 29.06
CA VAL A 222 12.01 -11.69 28.67
C VAL A 222 13.41 -11.30 29.19
N GLY A 223 14.23 -10.67 28.33
CA GLY A 223 15.39 -9.89 28.78
C GLY A 223 16.78 -10.53 28.67
N LYS A 224 17.05 -11.38 27.67
CA LYS A 224 18.41 -11.41 27.09
C LYS A 224 18.45 -11.84 25.62
N LEU A 225 18.98 -10.95 24.77
CA LEU A 225 19.43 -11.26 23.40
C LEU A 225 20.34 -12.49 23.36
N LEU A 226 20.30 -13.23 22.24
CA LEU A 226 21.02 -14.49 22.12
C LEU A 226 22.51 -14.28 21.81
N PRO A 227 23.43 -15.15 22.30
CA PRO A 227 24.86 -14.99 22.02
C PRO A 227 25.18 -15.10 20.52
N SER A 228 25.99 -14.17 20.01
CA SER A 228 26.49 -14.14 18.62
C SER A 228 27.15 -15.45 18.17
N SER A 229 27.65 -16.26 19.12
CA SER A 229 28.19 -17.61 18.89
C SER A 229 27.21 -18.61 18.27
N ILE A 230 25.90 -18.34 18.22
CA ILE A 230 24.93 -19.14 17.46
C ILE A 230 25.04 -18.83 15.97
N LEU A 231 25.20 -17.56 15.61
CA LEU A 231 25.32 -17.11 14.22
C LEU A 231 26.76 -17.32 13.71
N VAL A 232 27.72 -16.65 14.34
CA VAL A 232 29.14 -16.58 13.92
C VAL A 232 29.86 -17.91 14.16
N GLY A 233 29.38 -18.73 15.10
CA GLY A 233 29.91 -20.07 15.38
C GLY A 233 29.39 -21.18 14.47
N SER A 234 28.50 -20.89 13.51
CA SER A 234 28.07 -21.89 12.53
C SER A 234 29.18 -22.18 11.52
N LYS A 235 29.34 -23.45 11.12
CA LYS A 235 30.36 -23.88 10.15
C LYS A 235 30.18 -23.27 8.76
N ASP A 236 28.95 -22.88 8.42
CA ASP A 236 28.57 -22.33 7.12
C ASP A 236 28.34 -20.80 7.14
N TYR A 237 28.58 -20.15 8.28
CA TYR A 237 28.45 -18.69 8.38
C TYR A 237 29.52 -17.99 7.55
N GLN A 238 29.10 -17.21 6.55
CA GLN A 238 29.99 -16.47 5.68
C GLN A 238 29.43 -15.09 5.34
N VAL A 239 30.23 -14.03 5.50
CA VAL A 239 29.87 -12.69 5.02
C VAL A 239 30.15 -12.61 3.51
N ARG A 240 29.11 -12.49 2.69
CA ARG A 240 29.23 -12.47 1.23
C ARG A 240 29.63 -11.10 0.69
N ARG A 241 28.98 -10.03 1.15
CA ARG A 241 29.29 -8.65 0.77
C ARG A 241 28.78 -7.63 1.78
N ARG A 242 29.39 -6.44 1.80
CA ARG A 242 28.90 -5.26 2.53
C ARG A 242 27.98 -4.43 1.63
N MET A 243 26.85 -3.96 2.14
CA MET A 243 25.81 -3.28 1.36
C MET A 243 25.91 -1.75 1.45
N GLY A 244 26.90 -1.17 0.77
CA GLY A 244 27.15 0.28 0.71
C GLY A 244 28.44 0.70 1.43
N ASN A 245 28.80 1.97 1.27
CA ASN A 245 30.18 2.44 1.52
C ASN A 245 30.65 2.41 2.99
N ALA A 246 29.73 2.37 3.96
CA ALA A 246 30.02 2.35 5.40
C ALA A 246 29.11 1.38 6.17
N SER A 247 28.59 0.34 5.49
CA SER A 247 27.28 -0.21 5.85
C SER A 247 27.24 -1.07 7.12
N GLN A 248 26.38 -0.64 8.05
CA GLN A 248 25.77 -1.48 9.10
C GLN A 248 25.16 -2.78 8.51
N TYR A 249 24.73 -2.74 7.24
CA TYR A 249 24.14 -3.87 6.55
C TYR A 249 25.17 -4.75 5.82
N LYS A 250 25.11 -6.07 6.02
CA LYS A 250 25.97 -7.06 5.35
C LYS A 250 25.10 -8.22 4.86
N GLU A 251 25.35 -8.71 3.65
CA GLU A 251 24.76 -9.97 3.17
C GLU A 251 25.58 -11.13 3.73
N ILE A 252 24.90 -12.13 4.31
CA ILE A 252 25.50 -13.34 4.87
C ILE A 252 24.90 -14.60 4.25
N SER A 253 25.67 -15.68 4.30
CA SER A 253 25.20 -17.07 4.17
C SER A 253 25.08 -17.66 5.58
N TRP A 254 23.97 -18.31 5.90
CA TRP A 254 23.78 -19.04 7.17
C TRP A 254 22.65 -20.06 6.99
N LEU A 255 22.83 -21.28 7.54
CA LEU A 255 21.92 -22.43 7.36
C LEU A 255 21.60 -22.70 5.87
N GLY A 256 22.62 -22.59 5.01
CA GLY A 256 22.49 -22.71 3.54
C GLY A 256 21.75 -21.57 2.84
N GLU A 257 21.09 -20.66 3.55
CA GLU A 257 20.29 -19.56 3.00
C GLU A 257 21.03 -18.22 3.04
N SER A 258 20.48 -17.21 2.34
CA SER A 258 21.07 -15.87 2.23
C SER A 258 20.24 -14.85 3.01
N PHE A 259 20.86 -14.17 3.97
CA PHE A 259 20.23 -13.18 4.84
C PHE A 259 20.94 -11.83 4.78
N VAL A 260 20.32 -10.80 5.32
CA VAL A 260 20.98 -9.53 5.65
C VAL A 260 21.13 -9.42 7.16
N ILE A 261 22.28 -8.98 7.65
CA ILE A 261 22.45 -8.55 9.04
C ILE A 261 22.56 -7.03 9.13
N ARG A 262 21.82 -6.43 10.08
CA ARG A 262 22.12 -5.09 10.59
C ARG A 262 23.04 -5.23 11.79
N HIS A 263 24.25 -4.70 11.67
CA HIS A 263 25.31 -4.73 12.68
C HIS A 263 25.56 -3.31 13.21
N PHE A 264 25.60 -3.17 14.53
CA PHE A 264 25.95 -1.92 15.21
C PHE A 264 26.62 -2.24 16.56
N SER A 265 27.34 -1.26 17.11
CA SER A 265 27.94 -1.31 18.45
C SER A 265 27.42 -0.16 19.31
N GLY A 266 27.35 -0.37 20.62
CA GLY A 266 26.80 0.61 21.55
C GLY A 266 26.47 0.00 22.92
N ASP A 267 25.72 0.73 23.74
CA ASP A 267 25.19 0.19 24.99
C ASP A 267 23.98 -0.70 24.69
N ILE A 268 24.24 -1.99 24.43
CA ILE A 268 23.19 -2.93 24.00
C ILE A 268 22.19 -3.21 25.13
N GLU A 269 22.59 -3.10 26.40
CA GLU A 269 21.70 -3.28 27.55
C GLU A 269 20.65 -2.15 27.62
N ALA A 270 21.08 -0.90 27.39
CA ALA A 270 20.16 0.24 27.30
C ALA A 270 19.21 0.17 26.08
N LEU A 271 19.63 -0.50 25.01
CA LEU A 271 18.85 -0.64 23.76
C LEU A 271 17.96 -1.89 23.74
N GLU A 272 18.17 -2.85 24.62
CA GLU A 272 17.49 -4.15 24.60
C GLU A 272 15.94 -4.05 24.54
N PRO A 273 15.26 -3.17 25.29
CA PRO A 273 13.81 -3.02 25.18
C PRO A 273 13.33 -2.64 23.77
N GLU A 274 14.04 -1.72 23.10
CA GLU A 274 13.73 -1.27 21.74
C GLU A 274 14.04 -2.38 20.71
N ILE A 275 15.10 -3.17 20.93
CA ILE A 275 15.42 -4.34 20.10
C ILE A 275 14.33 -5.43 20.24
N ILE A 276 13.88 -5.71 21.46
CA ILE A 276 12.79 -6.69 21.71
C ILE A 276 11.48 -6.23 21.08
N GLU A 277 11.17 -4.93 21.10
CA GLU A 277 10.03 -4.37 20.38
C GLU A 277 10.16 -4.59 18.87
N LEU A 278 11.33 -4.28 18.27
CA LEU A 278 11.59 -4.50 16.85
C LEU A 278 11.48 -5.98 16.41
N LEU A 279 11.99 -6.91 17.22
CA LEU A 279 11.87 -8.36 16.99
C LEU A 279 10.41 -8.85 17.08
N SER A 280 9.51 -8.05 17.65
CA SER A 280 8.09 -8.39 17.79
C SER A 280 7.21 -7.97 16.61
N LEU A 281 7.75 -7.15 15.70
CA LEU A 281 7.06 -6.64 14.53
C LEU A 281 7.05 -7.70 13.42
N SER A 282 5.89 -7.90 12.80
CA SER A 282 5.70 -8.79 11.67
C SER A 282 4.55 -8.31 10.78
N HIS A 283 4.88 -7.89 9.56
CA HIS A 283 3.89 -7.48 8.55
C HIS A 283 4.49 -7.58 7.13
N PRO A 284 3.74 -8.02 6.10
CA PRO A 284 4.31 -8.29 4.77
C PRO A 284 4.98 -7.09 4.08
N ASN A 285 4.64 -5.86 4.48
CA ASN A 285 5.25 -4.63 3.96
C ASN A 285 6.21 -3.93 4.94
N ILE A 286 6.61 -4.61 6.01
CA ILE A 286 7.68 -4.22 6.92
C ILE A 286 8.84 -5.21 6.77
N MET A 287 10.06 -4.72 6.98
CA MET A 287 11.25 -5.57 7.00
C MET A 287 11.46 -6.11 8.41
N ASP A 288 10.96 -7.33 8.62
CA ASP A 288 11.00 -8.04 9.89
C ASP A 288 12.45 -8.37 10.32
N SER A 289 12.72 -8.26 11.62
CA SER A 289 13.96 -8.76 12.23
C SER A 289 13.69 -10.18 12.76
N LEU A 290 14.20 -11.19 12.05
CA LEU A 290 13.94 -12.61 12.31
C LEU A 290 14.61 -13.11 13.61
N CYS A 291 15.80 -12.61 13.91
CA CYS A 291 16.57 -12.95 15.10
C CYS A 291 17.43 -11.76 15.55
N GLY A 292 17.63 -11.61 16.86
CA GLY A 292 18.58 -10.66 17.44
C GLY A 292 19.67 -11.37 18.24
N PHE A 293 20.93 -11.01 17.97
CA PHE A 293 22.10 -11.54 18.67
C PHE A 293 22.94 -10.43 19.29
N THR A 294 23.67 -10.75 20.35
CA THR A 294 24.61 -9.86 21.04
C THR A 294 25.98 -10.52 21.24
N ASP A 295 27.04 -9.72 21.18
CA ASP A 295 28.40 -10.05 21.58
C ASP A 295 28.76 -9.17 22.79
N GLU A 296 28.58 -9.70 23.99
CA GLU A 296 28.71 -8.95 25.25
C GLU A 296 30.15 -8.41 25.46
N GLU A 297 31.16 -9.15 25.00
CA GLU A 297 32.57 -8.75 25.10
C GLU A 297 32.90 -7.54 24.21
N LYS A 298 32.32 -7.50 23.00
CA LYS A 298 32.57 -6.42 22.02
C LYS A 298 31.52 -5.31 22.03
N LYS A 299 30.44 -5.48 22.79
CA LYS A 299 29.25 -4.62 22.80
C LYS A 299 28.66 -4.43 21.40
N GLU A 300 28.56 -5.52 20.64
CA GLU A 300 27.99 -5.54 19.28
C GLU A 300 26.63 -6.24 19.26
N CYS A 301 25.71 -5.74 18.44
CA CYS A 301 24.44 -6.38 18.15
C CYS A 301 24.31 -6.71 16.66
N PHE A 302 23.63 -7.83 16.36
CA PHE A 302 23.35 -8.32 15.02
C PHE A 302 21.87 -8.68 14.90
N LEU A 303 21.14 -7.98 14.02
CA LEU A 303 19.74 -8.30 13.68
C LEU A 303 19.71 -9.00 12.32
N VAL A 304 19.21 -10.23 12.25
CA VAL A 304 19.08 -11.02 11.01
C VAL A 304 17.74 -10.72 10.33
N MET A 305 17.76 -10.48 9.03
CA MET A 305 16.66 -9.95 8.23
C MET A 305 16.59 -10.67 6.86
N GLU A 306 15.43 -10.65 6.19
CA GLU A 306 15.25 -11.20 4.84
C GLU A 306 16.08 -10.42 3.80
N LEU A 307 16.70 -11.13 2.84
CA LEU A 307 17.40 -10.50 1.72
C LEU A 307 16.43 -10.02 0.62
N MET A 308 16.31 -8.70 0.46
CA MET A 308 15.60 -8.05 -0.65
C MET A 308 16.56 -7.65 -1.78
N SER A 309 16.01 -7.41 -2.98
CA SER A 309 16.84 -7.19 -4.18
C SER A 309 17.59 -5.86 -4.20
N LYS A 310 16.93 -4.75 -3.85
CA LYS A 310 17.51 -3.38 -3.81
C LYS A 310 16.59 -2.38 -3.10
N THR A 311 17.03 -1.14 -2.90
CA THR A 311 16.16 -0.05 -2.44
C THR A 311 15.29 0.49 -3.58
N LEU A 312 14.16 1.12 -3.24
CA LEU A 312 13.28 1.80 -4.19
C LEU A 312 14.03 2.93 -4.90
N SER A 313 14.87 3.71 -4.20
CA SER A 313 15.71 4.77 -4.80
C SER A 313 16.64 4.21 -5.88
N THR A 314 17.34 3.10 -5.60
CA THR A 314 18.19 2.44 -6.61
C THR A 314 17.36 1.94 -7.79
N HIS A 315 16.19 1.34 -7.52
CA HIS A 315 15.33 0.83 -8.58
C HIS A 315 14.77 1.94 -9.49
N ILE A 316 14.32 3.06 -8.92
CA ILE A 316 13.83 4.22 -9.69
C ILE A 316 14.94 4.74 -10.59
N LYS A 317 16.17 4.89 -10.09
CA LYS A 317 17.33 5.33 -10.91
C LYS A 317 17.66 4.38 -12.07
N GLU A 318 17.54 3.06 -11.86
CA GLU A 318 17.79 2.07 -12.91
C GLU A 318 16.76 2.13 -14.04
N ILE A 319 15.47 2.34 -13.71
CA ILE A 319 14.39 2.36 -14.70
C ILE A 319 14.18 3.76 -15.32
N HIS A 320 14.57 4.82 -14.61
CA HIS A 320 14.49 6.22 -15.04
C HIS A 320 15.71 6.60 -15.89
N GLY A 321 15.84 5.99 -17.07
CA GLY A 321 16.82 6.41 -18.08
C GLY A 321 16.47 7.78 -18.70
N PRO A 322 17.43 8.50 -19.32
CA PRO A 322 17.27 9.89 -19.79
C PRO A 322 16.22 10.13 -20.89
N ARG A 323 15.49 9.08 -21.33
CA ARG A 323 14.38 9.15 -22.29
C ARG A 323 13.01 8.82 -21.67
N LYS A 324 12.93 8.34 -20.43
CA LYS A 324 11.68 7.97 -19.75
C LYS A 324 11.28 9.06 -18.75
N ARG A 325 10.13 9.71 -18.97
CA ARG A 325 9.62 10.78 -18.10
C ARG A 325 8.85 10.29 -16.87
N ILE A 326 8.45 9.02 -16.82
CA ILE A 326 7.68 8.42 -15.73
C ILE A 326 8.28 7.04 -15.46
N PRO A 327 8.58 6.68 -14.19
CA PRO A 327 9.27 5.44 -13.85
C PRO A 327 8.35 4.20 -13.92
N PHE A 328 7.09 4.34 -13.47
CA PHE A 328 6.14 3.25 -13.31
C PHE A 328 4.85 3.46 -14.10
N LEU A 329 4.16 2.38 -14.45
CA LEU A 329 2.75 2.45 -14.83
C LEU A 329 1.92 2.87 -13.60
N LEU A 330 0.86 3.66 -13.80
CA LEU A 330 0.09 4.26 -12.71
C LEU A 330 -0.43 3.22 -11.71
N HIS A 331 -0.90 2.06 -12.17
CA HIS A 331 -1.37 0.98 -11.30
C HIS A 331 -0.24 0.35 -10.47
N VAL A 332 1.00 0.30 -10.98
CA VAL A 332 2.18 -0.16 -10.21
C VAL A 332 2.56 0.87 -9.15
N ALA A 333 2.52 2.17 -9.49
CA ALA A 333 2.78 3.24 -8.53
C ALA A 333 1.75 3.24 -7.38
N ILE A 334 0.45 3.14 -7.69
CA ILE A 334 -0.62 3.05 -6.68
C ILE A 334 -0.48 1.80 -5.80
N ASP A 335 -0.10 0.67 -6.38
CA ASP A 335 0.11 -0.57 -5.61
C ASP A 335 1.34 -0.47 -4.68
N LEU A 336 2.43 0.15 -5.14
CA LEU A 336 3.58 0.50 -4.29
C LEU A 336 3.19 1.45 -3.15
N MET A 337 2.46 2.53 -3.47
CA MET A 337 1.96 3.49 -2.47
C MET A 337 1.08 2.78 -1.42
N LEU A 338 0.22 1.85 -1.83
CA LEU A 338 -0.64 1.08 -0.93
C LEU A 338 0.18 0.13 -0.03
N GLN A 339 1.17 -0.57 -0.58
CA GLN A 339 2.06 -1.43 0.20
C GLN A 339 2.84 -0.64 1.26
N ILE A 340 3.44 0.49 0.89
CA ILE A 340 4.16 1.37 1.82
C ILE A 340 3.20 1.90 2.89
N ALA A 341 2.01 2.38 2.49
CA ALA A 341 1.01 2.89 3.42
C ALA A 341 0.54 1.83 4.44
N ARG A 342 0.36 0.58 4.02
CA ARG A 342 0.02 -0.54 4.93
C ARG A 342 1.14 -0.86 5.92
N GLY A 343 2.39 -0.83 5.47
CA GLY A 343 3.54 -0.96 6.39
C GLY A 343 3.53 0.12 7.47
N MET A 344 3.31 1.38 7.08
CA MET A 344 3.25 2.50 8.03
C MET A 344 2.01 2.47 8.93
N GLU A 345 0.83 2.08 8.41
CA GLU A 345 -0.39 1.81 9.19
C GLU A 345 -0.11 0.78 10.31
N TYR A 346 0.58 -0.31 9.96
CA TYR A 346 0.99 -1.32 10.93
C TYR A 346 1.94 -0.76 12.00
N LEU A 347 3.02 -0.07 11.62
CA LEU A 347 3.98 0.51 12.59
C LEU A 347 3.30 1.49 13.55
N HIS A 348 2.45 2.37 13.04
CA HIS A 348 1.72 3.35 13.87
C HIS A 348 0.70 2.70 14.80
N SER A 349 0.13 1.55 14.41
CA SER A 349 -0.71 0.73 15.30
C SER A 349 0.08 0.12 16.47
N LYS A 350 1.39 -0.05 16.30
CA LYS A 350 2.34 -0.46 17.35
C LYS A 350 2.99 0.72 18.08
N LYS A 351 2.61 1.96 17.75
CA LYS A 351 3.20 3.21 18.29
C LYS A 351 4.69 3.42 17.94
N VAL A 352 5.18 2.70 16.93
CA VAL A 352 6.52 2.90 16.35
C VAL A 352 6.42 3.91 15.21
N TYR A 353 7.10 5.04 15.33
CA TYR A 353 7.23 6.04 14.25
C TYR A 353 8.56 5.86 13.51
N HIS A 354 8.58 6.11 12.20
CA HIS A 354 9.77 5.88 11.37
C HIS A 354 10.74 7.08 11.42
N GLY A 355 10.23 8.30 11.41
CA GLY A 355 10.96 9.58 11.47
C GLY A 355 11.69 9.99 10.18
N GLU A 356 12.21 9.00 9.45
CA GLU A 356 13.09 9.21 8.28
C GLU A 356 12.62 8.47 7.01
N LEU A 357 11.30 8.31 6.80
CA LEU A 357 10.76 7.54 5.68
C LEU A 357 11.18 8.16 4.33
N ASN A 358 11.91 7.42 3.49
CA ASN A 358 12.38 7.90 2.20
C ASN A 358 12.60 6.74 1.20
N PRO A 359 12.83 6.98 -0.11
CA PRO A 359 12.99 5.90 -1.10
C PRO A 359 14.20 4.99 -0.86
N SER A 360 15.18 5.36 -0.04
CA SER A 360 16.28 4.48 0.38
C SER A 360 15.93 3.62 1.60
N SER A 361 14.93 4.01 2.41
CA SER A 361 14.38 3.21 3.53
C SER A 361 13.28 2.24 3.09
N ILE A 362 13.04 2.09 1.78
CA ILE A 362 12.07 1.14 1.21
C ILE A 362 12.86 0.14 0.36
N LEU A 363 12.73 -1.15 0.68
CA LEU A 363 13.30 -2.26 -0.08
C LEU A 363 12.27 -2.82 -1.05
N VAL A 364 12.71 -3.20 -2.25
CA VAL A 364 11.87 -3.76 -3.31
C VAL A 364 12.45 -5.04 -3.90
N ARG A 365 11.54 -5.96 -4.29
CA ARG A 365 11.82 -7.13 -5.14
C ARG A 365 10.73 -7.27 -6.23
N PRO A 366 11.03 -7.79 -7.43
CA PRO A 366 10.01 -8.10 -8.43
C PRO A 366 8.96 -9.10 -7.92
N ARG A 367 7.70 -8.98 -8.35
CA ARG A 367 6.64 -9.98 -8.07
C ARG A 367 6.34 -10.85 -9.28
N GLY A 368 6.53 -12.16 -9.07
CA GLY A 368 6.35 -13.18 -10.09
C GLY A 368 7.19 -12.92 -11.33
N THR A 369 6.73 -13.43 -12.46
CA THR A 369 7.35 -13.26 -13.79
C THR A 369 6.62 -12.22 -14.65
N SER A 370 5.83 -11.34 -14.04
CA SER A 370 4.96 -10.42 -14.78
C SER A 370 5.75 -9.33 -15.52
N GLN A 371 5.44 -9.14 -16.81
CA GLN A 371 6.03 -8.07 -17.63
C GLN A 371 5.51 -6.68 -17.26
N GLU A 372 4.43 -6.58 -16.48
CA GLU A 372 3.81 -5.33 -16.04
C GLU A 372 4.65 -4.58 -14.97
N GLY A 373 5.67 -5.24 -14.39
CA GLY A 373 6.67 -4.58 -13.53
C GLY A 373 6.24 -4.39 -12.06
N TYR A 374 5.28 -5.18 -11.57
CA TYR A 374 4.90 -5.15 -10.16
C TYR A 374 6.07 -5.53 -9.23
N LEU A 375 6.17 -4.80 -8.13
CA LEU A 375 7.15 -5.02 -7.07
C LEU A 375 6.44 -5.37 -5.76
N HIS A 376 7.14 -6.06 -4.87
CA HIS A 376 6.82 -6.21 -3.46
C HIS A 376 7.72 -5.28 -2.67
N ALA A 377 7.14 -4.43 -1.81
CA ALA A 377 7.84 -3.42 -1.04
C ALA A 377 7.80 -3.72 0.46
N LYS A 378 8.96 -3.60 1.12
CA LYS A 378 9.11 -3.67 2.58
C LYS A 378 9.82 -2.41 3.09
N VAL A 379 9.22 -1.69 4.04
CA VAL A 379 9.85 -0.53 4.69
C VAL A 379 10.90 -1.04 5.69
N MET A 380 12.03 -0.35 5.83
CA MET A 380 13.16 -0.70 6.71
C MET A 380 13.71 0.53 7.43
N GLY A 381 14.52 0.33 8.47
CA GLY A 381 15.25 1.44 9.12
C GLY A 381 14.40 2.32 10.05
N PHE A 382 13.25 1.82 10.50
CA PHE A 382 12.54 2.32 11.68
C PHE A 382 13.21 1.81 12.97
N GLY A 383 12.95 2.49 14.09
CA GLY A 383 13.55 2.19 15.39
C GLY A 383 15.08 2.32 15.47
N LEU A 384 15.59 2.08 16.68
CA LEU A 384 16.97 2.32 17.12
C LEU A 384 17.42 3.75 16.82
N THR A 385 16.58 4.73 17.19
CA THR A 385 16.82 6.17 16.91
C THR A 385 18.13 6.65 17.52
N SER A 386 18.36 6.33 18.80
CA SER A 386 19.61 6.60 19.52
C SER A 386 20.87 6.03 18.84
N VAL A 387 20.78 4.88 18.17
CA VAL A 387 21.89 4.27 17.40
C VAL A 387 22.14 5.01 16.10
N LYS A 388 21.10 5.59 15.49
CA LYS A 388 21.25 6.44 14.29
C LYS A 388 22.06 7.68 14.65
N ASP A 389 21.74 8.37 15.74
CA ASP A 389 22.41 9.61 16.13
C ASP A 389 23.93 9.42 16.38
N LEU A 390 24.31 8.28 16.98
CA LEU A 390 25.71 7.89 17.17
C LEU A 390 26.47 7.63 15.86
N THR A 391 25.76 7.25 14.79
CA THR A 391 26.35 6.82 13.51
C THR A 391 26.12 7.80 12.35
N GLN A 392 25.28 8.82 12.53
CA GLN A 392 24.96 9.84 11.52
C GLN A 392 25.83 11.11 11.58
N LYS A 393 26.78 11.24 12.52
CA LYS A 393 27.77 12.34 12.56
C LYS A 393 28.73 12.31 11.35
N GLY A 394 28.23 12.66 10.16
CA GLY A 394 28.99 12.80 8.91
C GLY A 394 28.29 12.34 7.63
N ASN A 395 27.13 11.70 7.67
CA ASN A 395 26.56 11.04 6.48
C ASN A 395 25.52 11.88 5.72
N THR A 396 25.96 12.48 4.62
CA THR A 396 25.09 12.63 3.44
C THR A 396 24.53 11.25 3.04
N ASN A 397 23.28 11.19 2.59
CA ASN A 397 22.73 9.97 1.99
C ASN A 397 23.66 9.48 0.85
N GLN A 398 23.66 8.17 0.58
CA GLN A 398 24.51 7.48 -0.42
C GLN A 398 24.47 8.08 -1.84
N ASN A 399 23.53 9.00 -2.09
CA ASN A 399 23.23 9.66 -3.36
C ASN A 399 23.65 11.15 -3.42
N GLY A 400 24.18 11.74 -2.35
CA GLY A 400 24.42 13.20 -2.24
C GLY A 400 23.16 14.05 -2.03
N THR A 401 21.97 13.45 -2.10
CA THR A 401 20.69 14.10 -1.81
C THR A 401 20.57 14.43 -0.31
N PRO A 402 20.33 15.69 0.08
CA PRO A 402 20.21 16.04 1.49
C PRO A 402 18.98 15.38 2.14
N PRO A 403 19.08 14.83 3.37
CA PRO A 403 17.97 14.12 4.01
C PRO A 403 16.78 15.03 4.32
N PHE A 404 17.00 16.33 4.54
CA PHE A 404 15.97 17.28 4.97
C PHE A 404 14.79 17.43 4.00
N ILE A 405 14.90 17.06 2.72
CA ILE A 405 13.78 17.17 1.76
C ILE A 405 12.62 16.21 2.06
N TRP A 406 12.89 15.17 2.86
CA TRP A 406 11.91 14.17 3.28
C TRP A 406 11.27 14.51 4.64
N TYR A 407 11.87 15.42 5.41
CA TYR A 407 11.37 15.81 6.73
C TYR A 407 10.24 16.82 6.62
N SER A 408 9.29 16.74 7.55
CA SER A 408 8.18 17.67 7.62
C SER A 408 8.60 19.04 8.16
N PRO A 409 7.85 20.12 7.83
CA PRO A 409 8.15 21.48 8.28
C PRO A 409 8.41 21.57 9.79
N GLU A 410 7.58 20.94 10.62
CA GLU A 410 7.71 20.97 12.07
C GLU A 410 8.97 20.24 12.58
N VAL A 411 9.39 19.14 11.93
CA VAL A 411 10.65 18.44 12.26
C VAL A 411 11.87 19.29 11.87
N LEU A 412 11.79 20.01 10.75
CA LEU A 412 12.83 20.97 10.34
C LEU A 412 12.93 22.18 11.27
N GLU A 413 11.82 22.61 11.87
CA GLU A 413 11.84 23.66 12.90
C GLU A 413 12.49 23.16 14.19
N GLU A 414 12.12 21.98 14.69
CA GLU A 414 12.71 21.40 15.90
C GLU A 414 14.23 21.15 15.77
N GLN A 415 14.70 20.67 14.60
CA GLN A 415 16.14 20.44 14.36
C GLN A 415 16.97 21.73 14.37
N ASP A 416 16.45 22.84 13.84
CA ASP A 416 17.15 24.13 13.82
C ASP A 416 17.25 24.77 15.23
N HIS A 417 16.28 24.52 16.12
CA HIS A 417 16.20 25.18 17.43
C HIS A 417 16.87 24.40 18.58
N SER A 418 17.10 23.09 18.42
CA SER A 418 17.52 22.19 19.50
C SER A 418 19.03 22.11 19.76
N GLY A 419 19.86 22.89 19.04
CA GLY A 419 21.30 22.98 19.29
C GLY A 419 22.10 21.66 19.12
N GLY A 420 21.47 20.62 18.55
CA GLY A 420 22.02 19.27 18.44
C GLY A 420 21.52 18.26 19.47
N GLU A 421 20.72 18.65 20.47
CA GLU A 421 20.03 17.71 21.37
C GLU A 421 18.70 17.27 20.74
N ALA A 422 18.79 16.28 19.86
CA ALA A 422 17.72 15.79 18.98
C ALA A 422 16.60 15.02 19.71
N ASN A 423 15.88 15.69 20.61
CA ASN A 423 14.67 15.15 21.24
C ASN A 423 13.41 15.38 20.37
N SER A 424 13.56 15.34 19.04
CA SER A 424 12.45 15.53 18.10
C SER A 424 11.46 14.39 18.21
N LYS A 425 10.23 14.68 18.63
CA LYS A 425 9.20 13.66 18.79
C LYS A 425 8.57 13.39 17.43
N TYR A 426 9.22 12.54 16.62
CA TYR A 426 8.63 12.02 15.39
C TYR A 426 7.21 11.52 15.64
N THR A 427 6.27 11.90 14.77
CA THR A 427 4.84 11.63 14.92
C THR A 427 4.30 10.85 13.74
N GLU A 428 3.07 10.33 13.87
CA GLU A 428 2.30 9.84 12.73
C GLU A 428 2.26 10.87 11.58
N LYS A 429 2.08 12.15 11.90
CA LYS A 429 1.86 13.21 10.91
C LYS A 429 3.14 13.67 10.22
N SER A 430 4.30 13.54 10.85
CA SER A 430 5.60 13.75 10.17
C SER A 430 5.87 12.61 9.17
N ASP A 431 5.62 11.35 9.55
CA ASP A 431 5.78 10.21 8.65
C ASP A 431 4.84 10.29 7.42
N VAL A 432 3.60 10.77 7.60
CA VAL A 432 2.64 10.99 6.51
C VAL A 432 3.15 12.04 5.50
N TYR A 433 3.83 13.09 5.97
CA TYR A 433 4.46 14.08 5.09
C TYR A 433 5.57 13.45 4.25
N SER A 434 6.46 12.67 4.88
CA SER A 434 7.54 11.97 4.21
C SER A 434 7.02 10.97 3.17
N PHE A 435 5.94 10.26 3.50
CA PHE A 435 5.20 9.43 2.54
C PHE A 435 4.64 10.24 1.36
N GLY A 436 4.12 11.45 1.58
CA GLY A 436 3.71 12.36 0.51
C GLY A 436 4.84 12.70 -0.46
N MET A 437 6.06 12.93 0.05
CA MET A 437 7.24 13.12 -0.80
C MET A 437 7.63 11.83 -1.55
N VAL A 438 7.56 10.65 -0.92
CA VAL A 438 7.81 9.36 -1.59
C VAL A 438 6.80 9.12 -2.73
N CYS A 439 5.53 9.48 -2.52
CA CYS A 439 4.49 9.43 -3.54
C CYS A 439 4.82 10.34 -4.74
N PHE A 440 5.38 11.53 -4.51
CA PHE A 440 5.82 12.41 -5.59
C PHE A 440 6.94 11.78 -6.44
N GLU A 441 7.95 11.17 -5.82
CA GLU A 441 9.03 10.49 -6.57
C GLU A 441 8.48 9.26 -7.32
N LEU A 442 7.56 8.48 -6.73
CA LEU A 442 6.88 7.36 -7.41
C LEU A 442 6.08 7.81 -8.65
N LEU A 443 5.41 8.96 -8.59
CA LEU A 443 4.53 9.46 -9.65
C LEU A 443 5.26 10.22 -10.75
N THR A 444 6.41 10.82 -10.46
CA THR A 444 7.17 11.68 -11.39
C THR A 444 8.52 11.11 -11.80
N GLY A 445 9.12 10.23 -10.99
CA GLY A 445 10.50 9.78 -11.12
C GLY A 445 11.55 10.84 -10.76
N LYS A 446 11.13 12.05 -10.37
CA LYS A 446 12.01 13.13 -9.93
C LYS A 446 12.20 13.11 -8.43
N VAL A 447 13.41 13.42 -7.98
CA VAL A 447 13.66 13.71 -6.57
C VAL A 447 12.90 14.99 -6.19
N PRO A 448 12.25 15.06 -5.01
CA PRO A 448 11.59 16.28 -4.57
C PRO A 448 12.51 17.50 -4.62
N PHE A 449 11.99 18.61 -5.17
CA PHE A 449 12.70 19.89 -5.33
C PHE A 449 13.94 19.87 -6.26
N GLU A 450 14.16 18.83 -7.06
CA GLU A 450 15.28 18.71 -8.01
C GLU A 450 15.42 19.89 -8.99
N ASP A 451 14.29 20.46 -9.46
CA ASP A 451 14.28 21.59 -10.39
C ASP A 451 14.57 22.95 -9.70
N SER A 452 14.71 23.01 -8.37
CA SER A 452 14.88 24.26 -7.62
C SER A 452 16.34 24.72 -7.61
N HIS A 453 16.57 26.00 -7.88
CA HIS A 453 17.91 26.60 -7.91
C HIS A 453 18.53 26.84 -6.51
N LEU A 454 17.84 26.47 -5.43
CA LEU A 454 18.26 26.68 -4.05
C LEU A 454 18.77 25.38 -3.44
N GLN A 455 19.78 25.47 -2.56
CA GLN A 455 20.37 24.32 -1.87
C GLN A 455 20.57 24.62 -0.38
N GLY A 456 20.73 23.57 0.42
CA GLY A 456 21.00 23.66 1.86
C GLY A 456 19.91 24.40 2.64
N GLU A 457 20.32 25.21 3.62
CA GLU A 457 19.44 25.99 4.51
C GLU A 457 18.38 26.85 3.79
N LYS A 458 18.67 27.33 2.57
CA LYS A 458 17.70 28.11 1.79
C LYS A 458 16.50 27.25 1.39
N MET A 459 16.74 25.99 1.04
CA MET A 459 15.67 25.03 0.75
C MET A 459 14.90 24.66 2.02
N SER A 460 15.59 24.38 3.13
CA SER A 460 14.94 24.11 4.43
C SER A 460 14.00 25.24 4.88
N ARG A 461 14.42 26.51 4.72
CA ARG A 461 13.55 27.67 4.99
C ARG A 461 12.34 27.73 4.06
N ASN A 462 12.51 27.45 2.76
CA ASN A 462 11.40 27.46 1.82
C ASN A 462 10.39 26.33 2.07
N ILE A 463 10.84 25.13 2.43
CA ILE A 463 9.97 23.99 2.79
C ILE A 463 9.07 24.35 3.98
N ARG A 464 9.64 25.00 5.00
CA ARG A 464 8.91 25.55 6.16
C ARG A 464 7.93 26.66 5.77
N ALA A 465 8.34 27.57 4.88
CA ALA A 465 7.47 28.59 4.30
C ALA A 465 6.36 28.04 3.37
N GLY A 466 6.29 26.73 3.15
CA GLY A 466 5.22 26.07 2.38
C GLY A 466 5.56 25.74 0.94
N GLU A 467 6.82 25.84 0.49
CA GLU A 467 7.22 25.37 -0.85
C GLU A 467 6.98 23.85 -0.96
N ARG A 468 6.39 23.42 -2.07
CA ARG A 468 6.10 22.00 -2.39
C ARG A 468 6.43 21.74 -3.86
N PRO A 469 6.89 20.53 -4.21
CA PRO A 469 7.29 20.25 -5.59
C PRO A 469 6.07 20.18 -6.51
N LEU A 470 6.27 20.58 -7.77
CA LEU A 470 5.21 20.72 -8.76
C LEU A 470 5.04 19.43 -9.57
N PHE A 471 3.80 18.93 -9.66
CA PHE A 471 3.45 17.81 -10.53
C PHE A 471 3.39 18.25 -12.01
N PRO A 472 3.75 17.37 -12.96
CA PRO A 472 3.48 17.59 -14.38
C PRO A 472 1.98 17.88 -14.66
N PRO A 473 1.64 18.74 -15.63
CA PRO A 473 0.24 19.12 -15.90
C PRO A 473 -0.73 17.97 -16.20
N ASN A 474 -0.22 16.88 -16.79
CA ASN A 474 -1.02 15.73 -17.20
C ASN A 474 -1.10 14.62 -16.12
N SER A 475 -0.63 14.88 -14.89
CA SER A 475 -0.68 13.88 -13.83
C SER A 475 -2.10 13.69 -13.27
N PRO A 476 -2.49 12.47 -12.82
CA PRO A 476 -3.86 12.16 -12.38
C PRO A 476 -4.31 12.96 -11.15
N LYS A 477 -5.27 13.87 -11.32
CA LYS A 477 -5.76 14.78 -10.24
C LYS A 477 -6.17 14.05 -8.95
N TYR A 478 -6.89 12.95 -9.06
CA TYR A 478 -7.37 12.16 -7.90
C TYR A 478 -6.25 11.53 -7.07
N VAL A 479 -5.07 11.26 -7.66
CA VAL A 479 -3.88 10.78 -6.94
C VAL A 479 -3.08 11.95 -6.37
N ILE A 480 -2.96 13.03 -7.14
CA ILE A 480 -2.31 14.28 -6.70
C ILE A 480 -3.03 14.85 -5.47
N ASN A 481 -4.36 14.85 -5.43
CA ASN A 481 -5.13 15.40 -4.32
C ASN A 481 -4.83 14.67 -2.99
N LEU A 482 -4.74 13.33 -3.03
CA LEU A 482 -4.31 12.55 -1.87
C LEU A 482 -2.87 12.90 -1.47
N THR A 483 -1.93 12.91 -2.42
CA THR A 483 -0.52 13.25 -2.16
C THR A 483 -0.37 14.65 -1.57
N LYS A 484 -1.15 15.62 -2.07
CA LYS A 484 -1.17 17.00 -1.58
C LYS A 484 -1.75 17.15 -0.17
N ARG A 485 -2.71 16.30 0.22
CA ARG A 485 -3.20 16.20 1.60
C ARG A 485 -2.14 15.61 2.54
N CYS A 486 -1.36 14.62 2.08
CA CYS A 486 -0.28 14.03 2.89
C CYS A 486 0.79 15.05 3.32
N TRP A 487 1.18 15.98 2.45
CA TRP A 487 2.23 16.98 2.75
C TRP A 487 1.70 18.38 3.14
N HIS A 488 0.44 18.46 3.61
CA HIS A 488 -0.17 19.72 4.03
C HIS A 488 0.67 20.42 5.11
N ILE A 489 0.66 21.77 5.15
CA ILE A 489 1.48 22.54 6.10
C ILE A 489 1.08 22.22 7.55
N ASP A 490 -0.17 22.44 7.92
CA ASP A 490 -0.78 21.99 9.19
C ASP A 490 -0.78 20.45 9.26
N PRO A 491 -0.10 19.83 10.26
CA PRO A 491 -0.09 18.38 10.48
C PRO A 491 -1.47 17.76 10.72
N HIS A 492 -2.43 18.50 11.27
CA HIS A 492 -3.76 17.98 11.60
C HIS A 492 -4.65 17.75 10.36
N GLN A 493 -4.38 18.45 9.25
CA GLN A 493 -5.05 18.19 7.97
C GLN A 493 -4.49 16.96 7.22
N ARG A 494 -3.35 16.42 7.66
CA ARG A 494 -2.73 15.26 7.02
C ARG A 494 -3.51 13.99 7.41
N PRO A 495 -3.99 13.18 6.45
CA PRO A 495 -4.76 11.96 6.73
C PRO A 495 -3.94 10.96 7.56
N SER A 496 -4.61 10.00 8.22
CA SER A 496 -3.90 8.85 8.80
C SER A 496 -3.51 7.84 7.74
N PHE A 497 -2.53 6.97 8.00
CA PHE A 497 -2.19 5.89 7.07
C PHE A 497 -3.37 4.94 6.80
N ALA A 498 -4.23 4.70 7.81
CA ALA A 498 -5.46 3.93 7.60
C ALA A 498 -6.42 4.57 6.58
N THR A 499 -6.54 5.90 6.60
CA THR A 499 -7.27 6.67 5.58
C THR A 499 -6.62 6.52 4.20
N ILE A 500 -5.30 6.70 4.13
CA ILE A 500 -4.51 6.59 2.89
C ILE A 500 -4.70 5.19 2.27
N CYS A 501 -4.63 4.12 3.06
CA CYS A 501 -4.85 2.74 2.63
C CYS A 501 -6.23 2.52 2.00
N ARG A 502 -7.31 3.05 2.61
CA ARG A 502 -8.68 2.95 2.06
C ARG A 502 -8.81 3.70 0.74
N VAL A 503 -8.35 4.95 0.69
CA VAL A 503 -8.44 5.79 -0.52
C VAL A 503 -7.63 5.18 -1.67
N LEU A 504 -6.38 4.73 -1.42
CA LEU A 504 -5.54 4.07 -2.43
C LEU A 504 -6.16 2.76 -2.95
N ARG A 505 -6.77 1.96 -2.08
CA ARG A 505 -7.50 0.75 -2.49
C ARG A 505 -8.68 1.07 -3.40
N TYR A 506 -9.42 2.14 -3.11
CA TYR A 506 -10.53 2.56 -3.97
C TYR A 506 -10.06 3.17 -5.31
N ILE A 507 -8.94 3.89 -5.31
CA ILE A 507 -8.24 4.32 -6.54
C ILE A 507 -7.80 3.10 -7.37
N LYS A 508 -7.24 2.05 -6.74
CA LYS A 508 -6.86 0.80 -7.42
C LYS A 508 -8.07 0.13 -8.09
N ARG A 509 -9.23 0.10 -7.43
CA ARG A 509 -10.52 -0.35 -8.01
C ARG A 509 -10.92 0.48 -9.23
N PHE A 510 -10.84 1.82 -9.16
CA PHE A 510 -11.16 2.69 -10.30
C PHE A 510 -10.27 2.39 -11.52
N LEU A 511 -8.96 2.24 -11.30
CA LEU A 511 -8.00 1.90 -12.36
C LEU A 511 -8.26 0.51 -12.97
N ALA A 512 -8.60 -0.48 -12.16
CA ALA A 512 -8.89 -1.84 -12.62
C ALA A 512 -10.15 -1.91 -13.49
N LEU A 513 -11.17 -1.09 -13.24
CA LEU A 513 -12.37 -0.99 -14.08
C LEU A 513 -12.15 -0.15 -15.35
N ASN A 514 -11.11 0.70 -15.38
CA ASN A 514 -10.83 1.65 -16.46
C ASN A 514 -9.42 1.46 -17.07
N PRO A 515 -9.07 0.27 -17.63
CA PRO A 515 -7.73 -0.01 -18.14
C PRO A 515 -7.30 0.87 -19.33
N GLY A 516 -8.23 1.56 -19.99
CA GLY A 516 -7.96 2.48 -21.09
C GLY A 516 -7.26 3.79 -20.72
N TYR A 517 -7.02 4.04 -19.43
CA TYR A 517 -6.56 5.33 -18.87
C TYR A 517 -5.36 5.97 -19.59
N SER A 518 -4.39 5.19 -20.06
CA SER A 518 -3.19 5.73 -20.74
C SER A 518 -3.33 5.94 -22.24
N ASN A 519 -4.39 5.41 -22.87
CA ASN A 519 -4.51 5.30 -24.33
C ASN A 519 -5.71 6.09 -24.90
N GLN A 520 -6.48 6.78 -24.06
CA GLN A 520 -7.62 7.60 -24.48
C GLN A 520 -7.24 9.09 -24.57
N PRO A 521 -7.84 9.87 -25.52
CA PRO A 521 -7.55 11.31 -25.64
C PRO A 521 -7.92 12.11 -24.39
N GLU A 522 -9.02 11.72 -23.76
CA GLU A 522 -9.42 12.19 -22.43
C GLU A 522 -9.46 10.97 -21.48
N PRO A 523 -8.55 10.88 -20.50
CA PRO A 523 -8.55 9.78 -19.55
C PRO A 523 -9.76 9.89 -18.60
N PRO A 524 -10.46 8.79 -18.29
CA PRO A 524 -11.62 8.83 -17.41
C PRO A 524 -11.21 9.33 -16.02
N VAL A 525 -11.96 10.31 -15.50
CA VAL A 525 -11.75 10.90 -14.18
C VAL A 525 -12.81 10.33 -13.23
N PRO A 526 -12.48 9.98 -11.97
CA PRO A 526 -13.47 9.66 -10.96
C PRO A 526 -14.56 10.74 -10.86
N PRO A 527 -15.84 10.36 -10.72
CA PRO A 527 -16.94 11.33 -10.66
C PRO A 527 -16.95 12.14 -9.35
N VAL A 528 -16.21 11.70 -8.33
CA VAL A 528 -16.15 12.30 -6.98
C VAL A 528 -14.71 12.23 -6.47
N ASP A 529 -14.27 13.21 -5.68
CA ASP A 529 -13.02 13.08 -4.92
C ASP A 529 -13.18 12.04 -3.80
N TYR A 530 -12.33 11.01 -3.82
CA TYR A 530 -12.36 9.93 -2.83
C TYR A 530 -12.01 10.40 -1.42
N CYS A 531 -11.30 11.52 -1.28
CA CYS A 531 -11.07 12.15 0.02
C CYS A 531 -12.36 12.71 0.63
N ASP A 532 -13.33 13.15 -0.19
CA ASP A 532 -14.62 13.63 0.29
C ASP A 532 -15.58 12.48 0.61
N ILE A 533 -15.39 11.32 -0.03
CA ILE A 533 -16.11 10.09 0.32
C ILE A 533 -15.61 9.57 1.68
N GLU A 534 -14.30 9.47 1.88
CA GLU A 534 -13.70 9.14 3.18
C GLU A 534 -14.18 10.11 4.27
N SER A 535 -14.21 11.41 3.99
CA SER A 535 -14.64 12.43 4.97
C SER A 535 -16.12 12.30 5.37
N VAL A 536 -16.95 11.61 4.57
CA VAL A 536 -18.33 11.23 4.95
C VAL A 536 -18.35 9.90 5.71
N LEU A 537 -17.50 8.95 5.32
CA LEU A 537 -17.42 7.62 5.95
C LEU A 537 -16.84 7.69 7.36
N LEU A 538 -15.78 8.47 7.61
CA LEU A 538 -15.24 8.70 8.95
C LEU A 538 -16.26 9.33 9.91
N ARG A 539 -17.17 10.18 9.40
CA ARG A 539 -18.28 10.72 10.19
C ARG A 539 -19.35 9.68 10.54
N LYS A 540 -19.49 8.61 9.74
CA LYS A 540 -20.43 7.50 9.99
C LYS A 540 -19.79 6.35 10.77
N PHE A 541 -18.50 6.13 10.60
CA PHE A 541 -17.71 5.07 11.22
C PHE A 541 -16.45 5.65 11.89
N PRO A 542 -16.57 6.35 13.03
CA PRO A 542 -15.43 6.99 13.70
C PRO A 542 -14.30 6.00 14.05
N SER A 543 -14.63 4.73 14.28
CA SER A 543 -13.67 3.65 14.56
C SER A 543 -12.66 3.42 13.43
N TRP A 544 -12.99 3.76 12.18
CA TRP A 544 -12.04 3.67 11.05
C TRP A 544 -10.91 4.72 11.11
N GLY A 545 -11.07 5.75 11.94
CA GLY A 545 -10.04 6.73 12.26
C GLY A 545 -9.20 6.37 13.49
N GLY A 546 -9.45 5.23 14.13
CA GLY A 546 -8.69 4.77 15.30
C GLY A 546 -7.24 4.38 14.96
N SER A 547 -6.41 4.24 15.98
CA SER A 547 -5.00 3.80 15.83
C SER A 547 -4.83 2.29 15.66
N GLU A 548 -5.88 1.48 15.77
CA GLU A 548 -5.76 0.02 15.64
C GLU A 548 -5.66 -0.39 14.17
N SER A 549 -4.77 -1.33 13.86
CA SER A 549 -4.67 -1.88 12.50
C SER A 549 -5.97 -2.63 12.16
N PRO A 550 -6.64 -2.30 11.03
CA PRO A 550 -7.90 -2.94 10.68
C PRO A 550 -7.69 -4.42 10.33
N SER A 551 -8.51 -5.31 10.89
CA SER A 551 -8.49 -6.74 10.52
C SER A 551 -8.89 -6.91 9.05
N VAL A 552 -8.12 -7.72 8.32
CA VAL A 552 -8.25 -7.98 6.87
C VAL A 552 -9.70 -8.16 6.37
N PRO A 553 -10.62 -8.89 7.06
CA PRO A 553 -11.98 -9.14 6.59
C PRO A 553 -12.91 -7.91 6.55
N ILE A 554 -12.51 -6.76 7.13
CA ILE A 554 -13.28 -5.51 6.97
C ILE A 554 -13.14 -4.92 5.55
N THR A 555 -12.14 -5.36 4.80
CA THR A 555 -11.74 -4.79 3.50
C THR A 555 -12.88 -4.73 2.47
N PRO A 556 -13.67 -5.80 2.23
CA PRO A 556 -14.77 -5.74 1.27
C PRO A 556 -15.88 -4.78 1.70
N PHE A 557 -16.19 -4.71 3.00
CA PHE A 557 -17.18 -3.78 3.54
C PHE A 557 -16.75 -2.31 3.37
N GLN A 558 -15.48 -2.00 3.61
CA GLN A 558 -14.93 -0.66 3.35
C GLN A 558 -15.12 -0.27 1.87
N MET A 559 -14.78 -1.16 0.94
CA MET A 559 -14.95 -0.90 -0.50
C MET A 559 -16.42 -0.76 -0.90
N PHE A 560 -17.29 -1.61 -0.39
CA PHE A 560 -18.74 -1.53 -0.60
C PHE A 560 -19.33 -0.22 -0.07
N ALA A 561 -18.90 0.25 1.10
CA ALA A 561 -19.37 1.50 1.69
C ALA A 561 -18.92 2.74 0.88
N TYR A 562 -17.69 2.74 0.35
CA TYR A 562 -17.25 3.74 -0.63
C TYR A 562 -18.14 3.75 -1.88
N GLN A 563 -18.40 2.58 -2.46
CA GLN A 563 -19.22 2.43 -3.66
C GLN A 563 -20.67 2.88 -3.44
N ALA A 564 -21.24 2.59 -2.27
CA ALA A 564 -22.58 3.04 -1.90
C ALA A 564 -22.68 4.57 -1.75
N ILE A 565 -21.61 5.25 -1.33
CA ILE A 565 -21.55 6.72 -1.26
C ILE A 565 -21.28 7.34 -2.63
N GLU A 566 -20.41 6.73 -3.46
CA GLU A 566 -20.15 7.16 -4.85
C GLU A 566 -21.44 7.13 -5.68
N ARG A 567 -22.18 6.00 -5.64
CA ARG A 567 -23.48 5.87 -6.32
C ARG A 567 -24.53 6.88 -5.81
N GLU A 568 -24.58 7.14 -4.50
CA GLU A 568 -25.49 8.14 -3.93
C GLU A 568 -25.19 9.56 -4.46
N LYS A 569 -23.92 9.98 -4.43
CA LYS A 569 -23.50 11.31 -4.92
C LYS A 569 -23.71 11.49 -6.44
N VAL A 570 -23.44 10.45 -7.23
CA VAL A 570 -23.68 10.48 -8.69
C VAL A 570 -25.17 10.60 -9.00
N SER A 571 -26.03 9.91 -8.24
CA SER A 571 -27.48 9.99 -8.42
C SER A 571 -28.05 11.38 -8.06
N THR A 572 -27.58 12.01 -6.98
CA THR A 572 -28.05 13.36 -6.59
C THR A 572 -27.56 14.44 -7.56
N GLY A 573 -26.28 14.42 -7.97
CA GLY A 573 -25.73 15.41 -8.90
C GLY A 573 -26.37 15.39 -10.31
N CYS A 574 -27.04 14.29 -10.67
CA CYS A 574 -27.81 14.21 -11.91
C CYS A 574 -29.19 14.89 -11.81
N LYS A 575 -29.77 14.98 -10.60
CA LYS A 575 -31.04 15.69 -10.35
C LYS A 575 -30.85 17.20 -10.34
N ASP A 576 -29.83 17.70 -9.65
CA ASP A 576 -29.56 19.15 -9.53
C ASP A 576 -29.30 19.81 -10.91
N ASN A 577 -28.72 19.06 -11.85
CA ASN A 577 -28.51 19.50 -13.24
C ASN A 577 -29.77 19.41 -14.12
N SER A 578 -30.84 18.76 -13.65
CA SER A 578 -32.11 18.59 -14.39
C SER A 578 -33.19 19.59 -13.95
N GLU A 579 -33.06 20.20 -12.77
CA GLU A 579 -34.01 21.20 -12.24
C GLU A 579 -33.58 22.66 -12.51
N SER A 580 -32.36 22.91 -12.97
CA SER A 580 -31.86 24.26 -13.35
C SER A 580 -32.32 24.68 -14.76
N GLY A 581 -33.57 24.39 -15.12
CA GLY A 581 -34.04 24.37 -16.51
C GLY A 581 -35.51 24.71 -16.77
N SER A 582 -36.29 25.09 -15.74
CA SER A 582 -37.61 25.72 -15.87
C SER A 582 -37.99 26.38 -14.55
N ASP A 583 -38.04 27.71 -14.51
CA ASP A 583 -39.09 28.50 -13.82
C ASP A 583 -38.73 29.99 -13.81
N ALA A 584 -39.23 30.71 -14.81
CA ALA A 584 -39.41 32.15 -14.75
C ALA A 584 -40.55 32.59 -15.69
N SER A 585 -41.50 33.35 -15.14
CA SER A 585 -42.53 34.16 -15.84
C SER A 585 -43.93 33.55 -16.06
N ALA A 586 -44.77 33.64 -15.03
CA ALA A 586 -46.09 34.27 -15.15
C ALA A 586 -46.53 34.84 -13.77
N CYS A 587 -46.95 36.11 -13.75
CA CYS A 587 -47.58 36.74 -12.57
C CYS A 587 -49.03 37.10 -12.89
N GLY A 588 -49.86 37.21 -11.84
CA GLY A 588 -51.29 37.58 -11.88
C GLY A 588 -52.19 36.37 -11.58
N ASP A 589 -53.24 36.49 -10.76
CA ASP A 589 -53.70 37.60 -9.93
C ASP A 589 -54.47 37.08 -8.69
N GLU A 590 -54.89 37.97 -7.79
CA GLU A 590 -55.51 37.67 -6.49
C GLU A 590 -56.88 36.93 -6.56
N LEU A 591 -57.20 36.13 -5.54
CA LEU A 591 -58.43 36.32 -4.75
C LEU A 591 -58.41 35.61 -3.38
N VAL A 592 -59.26 36.09 -2.48
CA VAL A 592 -59.39 35.75 -1.04
C VAL A 592 -60.48 34.70 -0.81
N THR A 593 -60.34 33.79 0.18
CA THR A 593 -61.34 33.50 1.24
C THR A 593 -60.94 32.39 2.24
N SER A 594 -61.55 32.46 3.42
CA SER A 594 -61.73 31.45 4.51
C SER A 594 -61.86 29.97 4.08
N GLY A 595 -61.61 28.97 4.94
CA GLY A 595 -61.43 28.94 6.40
C GLY A 595 -61.72 27.52 6.95
N ASP A 596 -61.81 27.39 8.27
CA ASP A 596 -62.25 26.22 9.08
C ASP A 596 -61.22 25.12 9.47
N GLU A 597 -60.76 25.27 10.72
CA GLU A 597 -60.31 24.25 11.69
C GLU A 597 -61.53 23.51 12.28
N PRO A 598 -61.41 22.26 12.78
CA PRO A 598 -61.19 22.11 14.23
C PRO A 598 -60.39 20.88 14.74
N PHE A 599 -59.42 21.18 15.63
CA PHE A 599 -59.04 20.56 16.93
C PHE A 599 -60.13 19.73 17.69
N PRO A 600 -59.87 19.00 18.84
CA PRO A 600 -58.76 19.18 19.81
C PRO A 600 -58.19 17.99 20.66
N SER A 601 -57.12 18.30 21.42
CA SER A 601 -56.77 17.80 22.80
C SER A 601 -56.26 16.35 22.99
N THR A 602 -55.50 15.96 24.03
CA THR A 602 -55.19 16.51 25.39
C THR A 602 -53.73 16.12 25.80
N VAL A 603 -52.88 16.99 26.41
CA VAL A 603 -52.55 17.12 27.88
C VAL A 603 -51.85 15.86 28.48
N GLU A 604 -50.70 15.86 29.19
CA GLU A 604 -50.13 16.72 30.28
C GLU A 604 -48.57 16.53 30.34
N ARG A 605 -47.65 17.51 30.36
CA ARG A 605 -47.24 18.54 31.35
C ARG A 605 -46.48 18.03 32.61
N LYS A 606 -45.21 18.45 32.75
CA LYS A 606 -44.61 18.88 34.05
C LYS A 606 -43.37 19.76 33.85
N SER A 607 -43.28 20.84 34.63
CA SER A 607 -42.22 21.87 34.56
C SER A 607 -42.12 22.64 35.88
N LEU A 608 -40.90 22.90 36.37
CA LEU A 608 -40.54 23.98 37.30
C LEU A 608 -39.09 24.39 36.95
N LEU A 609 -38.77 25.55 36.38
CA LEU A 609 -38.87 26.98 36.78
C LEU A 609 -37.85 27.44 37.84
N GLY A 610 -37.08 28.46 37.45
CA GLY A 610 -36.09 29.20 38.24
C GLY A 610 -35.43 30.31 37.40
N HIS A 611 -35.99 31.51 37.47
CA HIS A 611 -35.53 32.76 36.82
C HIS A 611 -34.35 33.40 37.63
N ASP A 612 -33.52 34.37 37.20
CA ASP A 612 -33.83 35.62 36.49
C ASP A 612 -32.62 36.32 35.78
N ILE A 613 -32.93 37.02 34.68
CA ILE A 613 -32.51 38.38 34.24
C ILE A 613 -31.08 38.93 34.52
N LEU A 614 -30.32 39.24 33.44
CA LEU A 614 -30.06 40.66 33.06
C LEU A 614 -29.66 40.85 31.58
N ASN A 615 -30.28 41.83 30.91
CA ASN A 615 -29.96 42.27 29.55
C ASN A 615 -28.83 43.31 29.52
N ARG A 616 -27.95 43.27 28.51
CA ARG A 616 -27.44 44.48 27.85
C ARG A 616 -27.30 44.29 26.34
N ARG A 617 -27.68 45.34 25.61
CA ARG A 617 -27.86 45.43 24.16
C ARG A 617 -26.95 46.57 23.65
N ILE A 618 -26.80 46.70 22.31
CA ILE A 618 -26.24 47.88 21.60
C ILE A 618 -24.68 47.87 21.60
N GLN A 619 -23.92 48.20 20.54
CA GLN A 619 -24.21 48.92 19.27
C GLN A 619 -23.40 48.36 18.08
N LEU A 620 -23.99 48.42 16.88
CA LEU A 620 -23.23 48.52 15.62
C LEU A 620 -22.96 50.01 15.34
N THR A 621 -21.74 50.37 14.96
CA THR A 621 -21.43 51.68 14.36
C THR A 621 -20.63 51.52 13.07
N ARG A 622 -20.97 52.35 12.09
CA ARG A 622 -20.48 52.40 10.71
C ARG A 622 -20.39 53.88 10.32
N LYS A 623 -19.46 54.23 9.41
CA LYS A 623 -19.08 55.59 8.91
C LYS A 623 -17.74 56.10 9.52
N SER A 624 -16.87 56.82 8.79
CA SER A 624 -16.85 57.21 7.35
C SER A 624 -15.56 57.94 6.97
N LEU A 625 -15.12 57.81 5.69
CA LEU A 625 -14.55 58.85 4.77
C LEU A 625 -13.31 59.67 5.27
N ASP A 626 -12.44 60.26 4.42
CA ASP A 626 -12.65 60.80 3.08
C ASP A 626 -11.35 60.93 2.21
N LEU A 627 -11.49 61.38 0.95
CA LEU A 627 -10.47 61.43 -0.12
C LEU A 627 -9.47 62.62 -0.10
N LYS A 628 -8.30 62.41 -0.76
CA LYS A 628 -7.78 63.16 -1.96
C LYS A 628 -6.30 62.78 -2.26
N LEU A 629 -5.67 62.97 -3.42
CA LEU A 629 -5.94 63.01 -4.89
C LEU A 629 -4.63 63.53 -5.56
N THR A 630 -4.36 63.13 -6.81
CA THR A 630 -3.16 63.43 -7.66
C THR A 630 -1.93 62.54 -7.41
N LYS A 631 -1.02 62.26 -8.36
CA LYS A 631 -0.90 62.67 -9.79
C LYS A 631 -0.15 61.59 -10.64
N GLN A 632 -0.21 61.72 -11.97
CA GLN A 632 0.69 61.09 -12.98
C GLN A 632 1.45 62.22 -13.74
N PRO A 633 2.65 62.00 -14.36
CA PRO A 633 2.88 61.21 -15.60
C PRO A 633 4.18 60.36 -15.58
N GLY A 634 4.57 59.57 -16.59
CA GLY A 634 3.98 59.24 -17.91
C GLY A 634 4.83 58.18 -18.66
N THR A 635 4.42 57.76 -19.86
CA THR A 635 5.15 56.79 -20.71
C THR A 635 6.17 57.47 -21.64
N PRO A 636 7.15 56.72 -22.19
CA PRO A 636 7.00 56.33 -23.61
C PRO A 636 7.61 54.97 -24.03
N LYS A 637 7.05 54.40 -25.12
CA LYS A 637 7.69 53.62 -26.23
C LYS A 637 8.86 52.67 -25.86
N GLY A 638 8.83 51.36 -26.08
CA GLY A 638 8.12 50.57 -27.11
C GLY A 638 9.07 50.10 -28.22
N ARG A 639 9.35 48.79 -28.32
CA ARG A 639 9.93 48.13 -29.50
C ARG A 639 9.58 46.64 -29.54
N LEU A 640 8.92 46.23 -30.62
CA LEU A 640 8.73 44.82 -31.01
C LEU A 640 10.00 44.28 -31.67
N ALA A 641 10.33 43.01 -31.44
CA ALA A 641 11.26 42.24 -32.26
C ALA A 641 10.71 40.81 -32.45
N ARG A 642 10.85 40.28 -33.67
CA ARG A 642 10.23 39.02 -34.13
C ARG A 642 10.99 37.76 -33.65
N PRO A 643 10.34 36.57 -33.66
CA PRO A 643 11.01 35.29 -33.45
C PRO A 643 11.85 34.87 -34.68
N PRO A 644 12.90 34.04 -34.51
CA PRO A 644 13.59 33.42 -35.62
C PRO A 644 12.77 32.25 -36.21
N GLN A 645 12.70 32.18 -37.54
CA GLN A 645 11.98 31.14 -38.28
C GLN A 645 12.81 29.86 -38.44
N MET A 646 12.11 28.75 -38.70
CA MET A 646 12.72 27.54 -39.27
C MET A 646 13.12 27.75 -40.74
N SER A 647 14.18 27.06 -41.19
CA SER A 647 14.30 26.60 -42.58
C SER A 647 15.12 25.30 -42.66
N PRO A 648 15.02 24.50 -43.75
CA PRO A 648 15.15 23.05 -43.66
C PRO A 648 16.41 22.46 -44.30
N ARG A 649 16.74 21.20 -43.96
CA ARG A 649 17.47 20.31 -44.88
C ARG A 649 16.83 18.93 -44.99
N THR A 650 16.37 18.67 -46.21
CA THR A 650 15.76 17.44 -46.70
C THR A 650 16.79 16.32 -46.85
N ARG A 651 16.44 15.09 -46.46
CA ARG A 651 16.88 13.87 -47.14
C ARG A 651 15.85 12.76 -46.92
N THR A 652 14.95 12.62 -47.87
CA THR A 652 14.08 11.45 -48.05
C THR A 652 14.90 10.29 -48.61
N LEU A 653 14.53 9.04 -48.26
CA LEU A 653 14.31 7.96 -49.24
C LEU A 653 13.69 6.70 -48.58
N ARG A 654 12.48 6.38 -49.06
CA ARG A 654 11.84 5.06 -49.27
C ARG A 654 11.59 4.06 -48.13
N ILE A 655 10.28 3.86 -47.95
CA ILE A 655 9.56 2.63 -47.58
C ILE A 655 9.99 1.42 -48.43
N THR A 656 10.05 0.24 -47.80
CA THR A 656 9.56 -1.05 -48.34
C THR A 656 9.10 -1.93 -47.18
N SER A 657 7.94 -2.55 -47.31
CA SER A 657 7.49 -3.69 -46.50
C SER A 657 8.17 -4.98 -46.97
N ASP A 658 8.18 -6.02 -46.13
CA ASP A 658 7.44 -7.26 -46.40
C ASP A 658 7.68 -8.35 -45.34
N ASN A 659 6.74 -9.30 -45.27
CA ASN A 659 6.79 -10.49 -44.41
C ASN A 659 7.83 -11.50 -44.92
N HIS A 660 8.34 -12.38 -44.03
CA HIS A 660 8.07 -13.83 -44.10
C HIS A 660 8.77 -14.58 -42.94
N MET A 661 8.11 -15.65 -42.45
CA MET A 661 8.71 -16.66 -41.57
C MET A 661 9.56 -17.66 -42.37
N ILE A 662 10.55 -18.30 -41.72
CA ILE A 662 10.85 -19.75 -41.72
C ILE A 662 12.10 -20.03 -40.84
N SER A 663 12.44 -21.30 -40.63
CA SER A 663 12.91 -21.87 -39.36
C SER A 663 14.35 -22.45 -39.32
N SER A 664 14.94 -22.41 -38.11
CA SER A 664 15.80 -23.48 -37.52
C SER A 664 17.31 -23.56 -37.95
N PRO A 665 18.17 -24.46 -37.38
CA PRO A 665 19.25 -23.97 -36.49
C PRO A 665 20.64 -24.68 -36.63
N ARG A 666 21.55 -24.38 -35.67
CA ARG A 666 22.79 -25.11 -35.23
C ARG A 666 24.17 -24.69 -35.78
N ALA A 667 25.06 -24.37 -34.83
CA ALA A 667 26.45 -24.88 -34.68
C ALA A 667 26.97 -24.40 -33.29
N ILE A 668 27.01 -25.21 -32.24
CA ILE A 668 27.98 -26.28 -31.91
C ILE A 668 29.44 -25.84 -32.12
N ARG A 669 30.16 -25.63 -31.01
CA ARG A 669 31.63 -25.76 -30.91
C ARG A 669 31.99 -26.67 -29.72
N ARG A 670 32.71 -27.74 -30.03
CA ARG A 670 33.51 -28.66 -29.20
C ARG A 670 34.79 -28.89 -30.03
N VAL A 671 35.97 -29.26 -29.55
CA VAL A 671 36.60 -29.49 -28.22
C VAL A 671 38.12 -29.61 -28.53
N SER A 672 39.03 -29.35 -27.59
CA SER A 672 40.17 -30.24 -27.28
C SER A 672 41.08 -29.70 -26.16
N PRO A 673 41.69 -30.56 -25.33
CA PRO A 673 42.44 -30.18 -24.12
C PRO A 673 43.97 -30.32 -24.27
N GLY A 674 44.73 -29.90 -23.24
CA GLY A 674 46.19 -30.07 -23.19
C GLY A 674 46.76 -30.16 -21.77
N HIS A 675 47.36 -31.32 -21.47
CA HIS A 675 48.35 -31.66 -20.45
C HIS A 675 48.10 -31.59 -18.93
N VAL A 676 48.38 -32.74 -18.33
CA VAL A 676 48.66 -33.01 -16.91
C VAL A 676 50.19 -33.00 -16.71
N SER A 677 50.64 -32.53 -15.54
CA SER A 677 51.89 -33.00 -14.91
C SER A 677 51.73 -32.96 -13.39
N ASP A 678 51.90 -34.12 -12.75
CA ASP A 678 52.10 -34.24 -11.31
C ASP A 678 53.50 -33.78 -10.90
N SER A 679 53.65 -33.33 -9.65
CA SER A 679 54.89 -33.46 -8.87
C SER A 679 54.57 -33.28 -7.38
N GLU A 680 55.24 -34.05 -6.54
CA GLU A 680 54.87 -34.31 -5.14
C GLU A 680 55.61 -33.40 -4.13
N LEU A 681 55.19 -33.51 -2.86
CA LEU A 681 56.01 -33.34 -1.64
C LEU A 681 56.74 -32.00 -1.37
N SER A 682 56.16 -31.22 -0.45
CA SER A 682 56.79 -30.82 0.84
C SER A 682 55.76 -30.19 1.79
#